data_AF-A0A956RV55-F1
#
_entry.id   AF-A0A956RV55-F1
#
_cell.length_a   1.000
_cell.length_b   1.000
_cell.length_c   1.000
_cell.angle_alpha   90.00
_cell.angle_beta   90.00
_cell.angle_gamma   90.00
#
_symmetry.space_group_name_H-M   'P 1'
#
loop_
_entity.id
_entity.type
_entity.pdbx_description
1 polymer ?
#
loop_
_entity_poly.entity_id
_entity_poly.type
_entity_poly.pdbx_seq_one_letter_code
_entity_poly.pdbx_strand_id
1 'polypeptide(L)'
;MSKKFIFLLLLSLTAVVIASAQPQPIRFEKWIQTWELCGPFPLNVEKEPLNDSVHIPGFETDFLSAHGGEHKFQFKPGQTETFGGGSYQWIKHTSADSLINLDETISKSPLKVAYGYCVLESPKEQICVLSAGTNDGARLWLNGEQIFDSPKARGVKPDDDMLVVRLKKGENTLLLKVEERGGSWGFCARVLPLNTQKYGDRFALFRVQSDDDGKAKLKFLHQPKLAKAVMRELTLQLYRAIEPDKAIWEKEWTQNPQMILELPTAQYQNYILKMTGHLIDGSEYDTMIPFAGGKRMEHVLFASGESDYQIALAPDASESEKWAAEELQHWIKEISGAELPIVIFKEKMSQPHIMVGFRKDIPGFFGFSSPRPDANDEAYTYGNVGRNIYIWGGQARGTMYGVMSFLENELGCRWYTPQVSFVPKKERFVFDFLYHHEEPALRVRNDFYYEAFEPIWAARNKINGAMNYREQPGGVESYWAVHTFYPLMPPEEFFPTHPEYYSMLEGKRTWERAQLCLTNPDVLKIMIERVKKTMREKPEYLIYSVSQNDWRNPCQCDNCQAIAQKEGSESGPLIWFVNQVAEAVAGDFPDKFIGTLAYQYTRKPCKNLRPRDNVVIRLCSIECCFAHDFHSCPENAYFIADLEGWAAIAPHLYIWDYVVNFSHYIQPYPNFPVLKPNIIAFRDNKAIGIMEQAAYQSRGGEFAELRAYVISKLLWNPEKEVDPIINDFMVGYYGRSGQFVRQYYDLLHGRVTPETHIHLGLEPDDKLFSDEFVRQAERIFKQAEVVADNEAIRQRVEVAWLPILYLKCRRMPEEAKTDGTYTRFNKIVEREGITHYAEAGAPHREAFHQRMRGMH
;
A
#
# COMPACT_ATOMS: atom_id res chain seq x y z
N MET A 1 -24.05 -6.71 -108.22
CA MET A 1 -25.48 -6.44 -107.96
C MET A 1 -25.64 -5.95 -106.52
N SER A 2 -26.07 -4.69 -106.37
CA SER A 2 -26.84 -4.08 -105.26
C SER A 2 -26.77 -4.65 -103.83
N LYS A 3 -26.45 -3.81 -102.84
CA LYS A 3 -27.47 -3.15 -101.97
C LYS A 3 -26.86 -2.20 -100.91
N LYS A 4 -27.18 -0.91 -101.10
CA LYS A 4 -27.43 0.23 -100.17
C LYS A 4 -26.69 0.30 -98.81
N PHE A 5 -25.86 1.34 -98.68
CA PHE A 5 -25.44 1.96 -97.41
C PHE A 5 -26.42 3.07 -97.00
N ILE A 6 -26.82 3.08 -95.72
CA ILE A 6 -27.45 4.21 -95.03
C ILE A 6 -26.58 4.51 -93.80
N PHE A 7 -26.13 5.77 -93.68
CA PHE A 7 -25.37 6.30 -92.57
C PHE A 7 -26.34 6.74 -91.46
N LEU A 8 -26.19 6.21 -90.24
CA LEU A 8 -26.84 6.74 -89.03
C LEU A 8 -25.77 7.05 -87.97
N LEU A 9 -25.77 8.30 -87.51
CA LEU A 9 -24.92 8.85 -86.46
C LEU A 9 -25.15 8.12 -85.12
N LEU A 10 -24.09 7.61 -84.51
CA LEU A 10 -24.05 7.15 -83.12
C LEU A 10 -23.40 8.26 -82.27
N LEU A 11 -24.20 8.93 -81.42
CA LEU A 11 -23.70 9.78 -80.34
C LEU A 11 -23.36 8.90 -79.14
N SER A 12 -22.07 8.75 -78.85
CA SER A 12 -21.56 8.15 -77.62
C SER A 12 -21.65 9.16 -76.47
N LEU A 13 -22.53 8.94 -75.50
CA LEU A 13 -22.42 9.56 -74.17
C LEU A 13 -21.28 8.86 -73.41
N THR A 14 -20.10 9.47 -73.41
CA THR A 14 -19.04 9.12 -72.44
C THR A 14 -19.42 9.72 -71.08
N ALA A 15 -19.82 8.87 -70.14
CA ALA A 15 -19.86 9.23 -68.74
C ALA A 15 -18.41 9.52 -68.29
N VAL A 16 -18.14 10.78 -67.94
CA VAL A 16 -16.89 11.15 -67.27
C VAL A 16 -16.95 10.53 -65.87
N VAL A 17 -16.23 9.43 -65.68
CA VAL A 17 -15.95 8.89 -64.35
C VAL A 17 -15.03 9.89 -63.66
N ILE A 18 -15.58 10.70 -62.76
CA ILE A 18 -14.79 11.54 -61.86
C ILE A 18 -14.07 10.56 -60.93
N ALA A 19 -12.75 10.40 -61.11
CA ALA A 19 -11.95 9.61 -60.19
C ALA A 19 -11.97 10.29 -58.82
N SER A 20 -12.39 9.57 -57.78
CA SER A 20 -12.28 9.95 -56.37
C SER A 20 -10.98 9.39 -55.77
N ALA A 21 -10.61 9.83 -54.56
CA ALA A 21 -9.59 9.10 -53.79
C ALA A 21 -10.00 7.63 -53.67
N GLN A 22 -9.07 6.71 -53.91
CA GLN A 22 -9.37 5.28 -53.91
C GLN A 22 -9.81 4.85 -52.49
N PRO A 23 -11.04 4.30 -52.32
CA PRO A 23 -11.49 3.81 -51.03
C PRO A 23 -10.57 2.71 -50.52
N GLN A 24 -10.21 2.79 -49.24
CA GLN A 24 -9.42 1.76 -48.56
C GLN A 24 -10.32 0.98 -47.60
N PRO A 25 -10.35 -0.37 -47.70
CA PRO A 25 -11.19 -1.19 -46.84
C PRO A 25 -10.72 -1.08 -45.39
N ILE A 26 -11.66 -0.84 -44.49
CA ILE A 26 -11.35 -0.76 -43.06
C ILE A 26 -10.83 -2.11 -42.59
N ARG A 27 -9.65 -2.08 -41.97
CA ARG A 27 -9.07 -3.20 -41.24
C ARG A 27 -8.87 -2.74 -39.81
N PHE A 28 -9.67 -3.29 -38.90
CA PHE A 28 -9.56 -2.96 -37.48
C PHE A 28 -8.11 -3.15 -37.01
N GLU A 29 -7.65 -2.22 -36.17
CA GLU A 29 -6.32 -2.20 -35.55
C GLU A 29 -5.14 -1.87 -36.48
N LYS A 30 -5.37 -1.81 -37.79
CA LYS A 30 -4.37 -1.39 -38.77
C LYS A 30 -4.37 0.13 -38.94
N TRP A 31 -3.17 0.68 -39.07
CA TRP A 31 -2.95 2.10 -39.34
C TRP A 31 -3.43 2.48 -40.74
N ILE A 32 -3.99 3.67 -40.86
CA ILE A 32 -4.31 4.29 -42.14
C ILE A 32 -3.00 4.85 -42.70
N GLN A 33 -2.41 4.15 -43.66
CA GLN A 33 -1.08 4.48 -44.19
C GLN A 33 -1.11 5.38 -45.41
N THR A 34 -2.21 5.36 -46.17
CA THR A 34 -2.35 6.13 -47.42
C THR A 34 -3.28 7.33 -47.21
N TRP A 35 -2.76 8.51 -47.52
CA TRP A 35 -3.44 9.80 -47.38
C TRP A 35 -3.17 10.68 -48.60
N GLU A 36 -4.15 11.47 -48.98
CA GLU A 36 -3.95 12.65 -49.81
C GLU A 36 -3.59 13.81 -48.86
N LEU A 37 -2.45 14.46 -49.06
CA LEU A 37 -1.93 15.52 -48.20
C LEU A 37 -1.91 16.86 -48.94
N CYS A 38 -2.25 17.96 -48.28
CA CYS A 38 -2.16 19.30 -48.87
C CYS A 38 -1.75 20.35 -47.85
N GLY A 39 -0.80 21.20 -48.24
CA GLY A 39 -0.18 22.23 -47.41
C GLY A 39 1.20 22.57 -47.94
N PRO A 40 2.03 23.33 -47.19
CA PRO A 40 1.73 23.97 -45.91
C PRO A 40 1.00 25.32 -46.09
N PHE A 41 -0.19 25.46 -45.52
CA PHE A 41 -0.91 26.74 -45.51
C PHE A 41 -0.35 27.68 -44.42
N PRO A 42 -0.17 28.98 -44.69
CA PRO A 42 0.35 29.93 -43.72
C PRO A 42 -0.68 30.24 -42.62
N LEU A 43 -0.23 30.26 -41.37
CA LEU A 43 -1.00 30.82 -40.25
C LEU A 43 -0.61 32.28 -40.01
N ASN A 44 -1.55 33.07 -39.49
CA ASN A 44 -1.36 34.52 -39.34
C ASN A 44 -0.86 34.85 -37.94
N VAL A 45 0.46 34.84 -37.74
CA VAL A 45 1.07 35.11 -36.44
C VAL A 45 1.77 36.46 -36.48
N GLU A 46 1.19 37.48 -35.83
CA GLU A 46 1.77 38.83 -35.79
C GLU A 46 2.78 39.03 -34.64
N LYS A 47 2.69 38.29 -33.51
CA LYS A 47 3.65 38.31 -32.36
C LYS A 47 3.63 37.05 -31.47
N GLU A 48 4.79 36.72 -30.89
CA GLU A 48 4.99 35.69 -29.83
C GLU A 48 4.81 36.26 -28.41
N PRO A 49 4.46 35.43 -27.39
CA PRO A 49 4.37 33.97 -27.40
C PRO A 49 2.96 33.41 -27.69
N LEU A 50 2.91 32.19 -28.26
CA LEU A 50 1.67 31.43 -28.49
C LEU A 50 1.14 30.84 -27.19
N ASN A 51 -0.19 30.70 -27.10
CA ASN A 51 -0.85 30.02 -25.99
C ASN A 51 -1.18 28.57 -26.41
N ASP A 52 -0.70 27.60 -25.63
CA ASP A 52 -0.84 26.16 -25.91
C ASP A 52 -2.25 25.61 -25.71
N SER A 53 -3.19 26.43 -25.22
CA SER A 53 -4.59 26.05 -24.98
C SER A 53 -5.57 26.58 -26.01
N VAL A 54 -5.11 27.31 -27.03
CA VAL A 54 -5.95 27.86 -28.12
C VAL A 54 -5.24 27.65 -29.45
N HIS A 55 -5.98 27.37 -30.53
CA HIS A 55 -5.39 27.18 -31.87
C HIS A 55 -4.59 28.42 -32.32
N ILE A 56 -3.59 28.22 -33.18
CA ILE A 56 -2.78 29.33 -33.70
C ILE A 56 -3.70 30.28 -34.50
N PRO A 57 -3.58 31.61 -34.35
CA PRO A 57 -4.38 32.54 -35.13
C PRO A 57 -4.28 32.27 -36.65
N GLY A 58 -5.43 32.15 -37.29
CA GLY A 58 -5.54 31.71 -38.68
C GLY A 58 -5.91 30.24 -38.87
N PHE A 59 -5.85 29.40 -37.81
CA PHE A 59 -6.27 28.00 -37.88
C PHE A 59 -7.75 27.86 -38.28
N GLU A 60 -8.61 28.79 -37.85
CA GLU A 60 -10.03 28.81 -38.22
C GLU A 60 -10.29 29.13 -39.70
N THR A 61 -9.25 29.44 -40.48
CA THR A 61 -9.39 29.71 -41.92
C THR A 61 -9.69 28.41 -42.68
N ASP A 62 -10.81 28.39 -43.40
CA ASP A 62 -11.15 27.31 -44.32
C ASP A 62 -10.38 27.47 -45.64
N PHE A 63 -9.19 26.86 -45.68
CA PHE A 63 -8.31 26.83 -46.85
C PHE A 63 -8.86 26.00 -48.03
N LEU A 64 -9.95 25.25 -47.82
CA LEU A 64 -10.59 24.41 -48.84
C LEU A 64 -11.90 25.04 -49.35
N SER A 65 -12.19 26.29 -48.97
CA SER A 65 -13.44 27.00 -49.28
C SER A 65 -13.76 27.08 -50.78
N ALA A 66 -12.74 27.16 -51.64
CA ALA A 66 -12.89 27.14 -53.09
C ALA A 66 -13.47 25.81 -53.64
N HIS A 67 -13.35 24.73 -52.87
CA HIS A 67 -13.74 23.37 -53.25
C HIS A 67 -14.73 22.74 -52.25
N GLY A 68 -15.67 23.57 -51.75
CA GLY A 68 -16.77 23.12 -50.90
C GLY A 68 -16.52 23.25 -49.40
N GLY A 69 -15.30 23.61 -49.00
CA GLY A 69 -14.93 23.83 -47.60
C GLY A 69 -14.83 22.55 -46.76
N GLU A 70 -14.32 22.68 -45.54
CA GLU A 70 -13.99 21.55 -44.64
C GLU A 70 -15.19 20.61 -44.37
N HIS A 71 -16.42 21.13 -44.46
CA HIS A 71 -17.64 20.36 -44.21
C HIS A 71 -18.21 19.62 -45.43
N LYS A 72 -17.83 19.98 -46.66
CA LYS A 72 -18.35 19.35 -47.88
C LYS A 72 -17.23 18.95 -48.86
N PHE A 73 -16.00 18.90 -48.36
CA PHE A 73 -14.84 18.61 -49.17
C PHE A 73 -14.93 17.22 -49.84
N GLN A 74 -14.69 17.20 -51.14
CA GLN A 74 -14.54 15.98 -51.93
C GLN A 74 -13.30 16.11 -52.80
N PHE A 75 -12.31 15.25 -52.53
CA PHE A 75 -11.05 15.26 -53.24
C PHE A 75 -11.20 14.83 -54.70
N LYS A 76 -10.48 15.54 -55.59
CA LYS A 76 -10.26 15.15 -56.98
C LYS A 76 -8.76 14.98 -57.25
N PRO A 77 -8.30 13.90 -57.89
CA PRO A 77 -6.90 13.70 -58.25
C PRO A 77 -6.33 14.88 -59.04
N GLY A 78 -5.15 15.36 -58.64
CA GLY A 78 -4.49 16.52 -59.26
C GLY A 78 -5.08 17.88 -58.86
N GLN A 79 -5.97 17.92 -57.87
CA GLN A 79 -6.53 19.16 -57.32
C GLN A 79 -5.45 20.02 -56.65
N THR A 80 -5.65 21.34 -56.73
CA THR A 80 -4.79 22.36 -56.16
C THR A 80 -5.64 23.39 -55.44
N GLU A 81 -5.22 23.79 -54.25
CA GLU A 81 -5.82 24.86 -53.47
C GLU A 81 -5.06 26.16 -53.67
N THR A 82 -5.76 27.29 -53.73
CA THR A 82 -5.13 28.61 -53.84
C THR A 82 -5.46 29.47 -52.64
N PHE A 83 -4.45 30.00 -51.97
CA PHE A 83 -4.62 30.87 -50.80
C PHE A 83 -3.49 31.89 -50.72
N GLY A 84 -3.81 33.16 -50.48
CA GLY A 84 -2.80 34.22 -50.27
C GLY A 84 -1.82 34.43 -51.44
N GLY A 85 -2.20 34.09 -52.67
CA GLY A 85 -1.32 34.09 -53.85
C GLY A 85 -0.44 32.84 -54.03
N GLY A 86 -0.49 31.90 -53.08
CA GLY A 86 0.13 30.58 -53.18
C GLY A 86 -0.78 29.53 -53.83
N SER A 87 -0.16 28.45 -54.32
CA SER A 87 -0.80 27.32 -54.98
C SER A 87 -0.30 26.02 -54.34
N TYR A 88 -1.20 25.24 -53.75
CA TYR A 88 -0.91 24.07 -52.91
C TYR A 88 -1.52 22.83 -53.53
N GLN A 89 -0.68 21.96 -54.10
CA GLN A 89 -1.16 20.74 -54.75
C GLN A 89 -1.37 19.63 -53.73
N TRP A 90 -2.48 18.89 -53.87
CA TRP A 90 -2.67 17.66 -53.11
C TRP A 90 -1.75 16.55 -53.63
N ILE A 91 -1.05 15.88 -52.71
CA ILE A 91 -0.14 14.79 -53.02
C ILE A 91 -0.57 13.50 -52.34
N LYS A 92 -0.54 12.39 -53.08
CA LYS A 92 -0.75 11.06 -52.50
C LYS A 92 0.52 10.63 -51.77
N HIS A 93 0.39 10.35 -50.47
CA HIS A 93 1.46 9.81 -49.65
C HIS A 93 1.06 8.46 -49.07
N THR A 94 2.02 7.53 -48.97
CA THR A 94 1.84 6.25 -48.28
C THR A 94 3.03 6.02 -47.36
N SER A 95 2.78 5.97 -46.06
CA SER A 95 3.82 5.71 -45.06
C SER A 95 4.10 4.22 -44.93
N ALA A 96 5.35 3.86 -44.63
CA ALA A 96 5.75 2.49 -44.33
C ALA A 96 5.38 2.07 -42.89
N ASP A 97 5.09 3.04 -42.02
CA ASP A 97 4.80 2.85 -40.60
C ASP A 97 3.45 3.49 -40.20
N SER A 98 3.18 3.64 -38.90
CA SER A 98 1.98 4.27 -38.36
C SER A 98 1.95 5.79 -38.51
N LEU A 99 3.12 6.43 -38.56
CA LEU A 99 3.28 7.88 -38.57
C LEU A 99 3.24 8.43 -40.00
N ILE A 100 2.41 9.45 -40.21
CA ILE A 100 2.46 10.34 -41.37
C ILE A 100 3.35 11.53 -40.98
N ASN A 101 4.58 11.54 -41.49
CA ASN A 101 5.57 12.56 -41.19
C ASN A 101 5.40 13.76 -42.13
N LEU A 102 4.84 14.85 -41.62
CA LEU A 102 4.55 16.06 -42.41
C LEU A 102 5.81 16.92 -42.62
N ASP A 103 6.83 16.81 -41.76
CA ASP A 103 8.12 17.48 -41.96
C ASP A 103 8.83 16.99 -43.22
N GLU A 104 8.77 15.69 -43.47
CA GLU A 104 9.40 15.06 -44.64
C GLU A 104 8.56 15.21 -45.91
N THR A 105 7.24 15.24 -45.77
CA THR A 105 6.31 15.14 -46.92
C THR A 105 5.74 16.48 -47.37
N ILE A 106 5.50 17.40 -46.45
CA ILE A 106 4.90 18.71 -46.72
C ILE A 106 5.92 19.83 -46.52
N SER A 107 6.42 20.06 -45.29
CA SER A 107 7.39 21.11 -44.99
C SER A 107 7.84 21.08 -43.52
N LYS A 108 9.07 21.54 -43.25
CA LYS A 108 9.62 21.79 -41.90
C LYS A 108 9.38 23.21 -41.38
N SER A 109 8.65 24.03 -42.13
CA SER A 109 8.41 25.42 -41.75
C SER A 109 7.37 25.47 -40.63
N PRO A 110 7.66 26.10 -39.48
CA PRO A 110 6.69 26.20 -38.40
C PRO A 110 5.56 27.18 -38.73
N LEU A 111 4.52 27.18 -37.89
CA LEU A 111 3.37 28.08 -37.98
C LEU A 111 2.59 27.88 -39.28
N LYS A 112 2.36 26.60 -39.60
CA LYS A 112 1.67 26.14 -40.80
C LYS A 112 0.56 25.17 -40.46
N VAL A 113 -0.33 24.96 -41.43
CA VAL A 113 -1.34 23.90 -41.40
C VAL A 113 -1.21 23.00 -42.61
N ALA A 114 -1.47 21.71 -42.41
CA ALA A 114 -1.66 20.75 -43.48
C ALA A 114 -2.99 20.01 -43.28
N TYR A 115 -3.54 19.55 -44.39
CA TYR A 115 -4.66 18.63 -44.41
C TYR A 115 -4.19 17.23 -44.79
N GLY A 116 -4.79 16.23 -44.16
CA GLY A 116 -4.81 14.84 -44.61
C GLY A 116 -6.23 14.44 -44.96
N TYR A 117 -6.44 13.87 -46.14
CA TYR A 117 -7.72 13.34 -46.60
C TYR A 117 -7.60 11.86 -46.98
N CYS A 118 -8.58 11.06 -46.59
CA CYS A 118 -8.73 9.71 -47.12
C CYS A 118 -10.20 9.25 -47.15
N VAL A 119 -10.46 8.16 -47.87
CA VAL A 119 -11.79 7.53 -47.96
C VAL A 119 -11.71 6.11 -47.41
N LEU A 120 -12.46 5.84 -46.35
CA LEU A 120 -12.56 4.53 -45.70
C LEU A 120 -13.80 3.79 -46.21
N GLU A 121 -13.64 2.52 -46.59
CA GLU A 121 -14.75 1.67 -47.01
C GLU A 121 -15.16 0.72 -45.88
N SER A 122 -16.42 0.85 -45.44
CA SER A 122 -17.01 -0.02 -44.42
C SER A 122 -17.99 -1.02 -45.04
N PRO A 123 -17.85 -2.33 -44.78
CA PRO A 123 -18.72 -3.35 -45.40
C PRO A 123 -20.18 -3.28 -44.90
N LYS A 124 -20.39 -2.68 -43.73
CA LYS A 124 -21.68 -2.49 -43.08
C LYS A 124 -21.72 -1.14 -42.38
N GLU A 125 -22.92 -0.71 -42.03
CA GLU A 125 -23.04 0.37 -41.06
C GLU A 125 -22.65 -0.15 -39.67
N GLN A 126 -21.78 0.56 -38.95
CA GLN A 126 -21.27 0.11 -37.66
C GLN A 126 -20.77 1.26 -36.78
N ILE A 127 -20.86 1.05 -35.47
CA ILE A 127 -20.22 1.88 -34.46
C ILE A 127 -18.81 1.33 -34.21
N CYS A 128 -17.82 2.21 -34.18
CA CYS A 128 -16.44 1.87 -33.90
C CYS A 128 -15.72 3.03 -33.21
N VAL A 129 -14.45 2.83 -32.87
CA VAL A 129 -13.58 3.86 -32.33
C VAL A 129 -12.62 4.33 -33.43
N LEU A 130 -12.63 5.62 -33.73
CA LEU A 130 -11.58 6.26 -34.51
C LEU A 130 -10.51 6.75 -33.55
N SER A 131 -9.32 6.17 -33.65
CA SER A 131 -8.14 6.58 -32.90
C SER A 131 -7.29 7.52 -33.74
N ALA A 132 -6.85 8.64 -33.16
CA ALA A 132 -5.93 9.59 -33.75
C ALA A 132 -4.83 9.98 -32.75
N GLY A 133 -3.65 10.31 -33.28
CA GLY A 133 -2.56 10.94 -32.54
C GLY A 133 -1.97 12.04 -33.40
N THR A 134 -1.90 13.27 -32.87
CA THR A 134 -1.36 14.43 -33.57
C THR A 134 -0.23 15.05 -32.76
N ASN A 135 0.81 15.57 -33.43
CA ASN A 135 1.60 16.64 -32.85
C ASN A 135 0.65 17.83 -32.76
N ASP A 136 0.71 18.73 -31.80
CA ASP A 136 -0.09 19.97 -31.83
C ASP A 136 -1.61 19.88 -32.09
N GLY A 137 -2.19 21.06 -32.30
CA GLY A 137 -3.61 21.26 -32.48
C GLY A 137 -4.13 20.63 -33.76
N ALA A 138 -5.31 20.04 -33.68
CA ALA A 138 -5.94 19.40 -34.81
C ALA A 138 -7.46 19.43 -34.75
N ARG A 139 -8.07 19.36 -35.94
CA ARG A 139 -9.51 19.25 -36.14
C ARG A 139 -9.79 18.15 -37.16
N LEU A 140 -10.82 17.35 -36.91
CA LEU A 140 -11.10 16.18 -37.73
C LEU A 140 -12.60 16.08 -38.06
N TRP A 141 -12.88 15.77 -39.31
CA TRP A 141 -14.21 15.61 -39.87
C TRP A 141 -14.39 14.21 -40.45
N LEU A 142 -15.53 13.60 -40.12
CA LEU A 142 -15.97 12.33 -40.70
C LEU A 142 -17.25 12.60 -41.49
N ASN A 143 -17.25 12.28 -42.78
CA ASN A 143 -18.38 12.53 -43.68
C ASN A 143 -18.84 14.02 -43.68
N GLY A 144 -17.89 14.95 -43.52
CA GLY A 144 -18.15 16.39 -43.47
C GLY A 144 -18.62 16.92 -42.11
N GLU A 145 -18.84 16.03 -41.14
CA GLU A 145 -19.19 16.42 -39.78
C GLU A 145 -17.94 16.50 -38.91
N GLN A 146 -17.75 17.63 -38.22
CA GLN A 146 -16.67 17.80 -37.27
C GLN A 146 -16.91 16.88 -36.06
N ILE A 147 -15.98 15.96 -35.81
CA ILE A 147 -16.09 14.98 -34.72
C ILE A 147 -15.02 15.18 -33.63
N PHE A 148 -14.03 16.05 -33.89
CA PHE A 148 -12.95 16.36 -32.96
C PHE A 148 -12.34 17.72 -33.25
N ASP A 149 -11.95 18.41 -32.18
CA ASP A 149 -11.22 19.67 -32.20
C ASP A 149 -10.40 19.80 -30.91
N SER A 150 -9.09 19.93 -31.04
CA SER A 150 -8.16 20.09 -29.92
C SER A 150 -7.12 21.15 -30.27
N PRO A 151 -7.00 22.24 -29.49
CA PRO A 151 -5.99 23.28 -29.71
C PRO A 151 -4.64 23.00 -29.03
N LYS A 152 -4.49 21.84 -28.39
CA LYS A 152 -3.37 21.56 -27.49
C LYS A 152 -2.04 21.41 -28.25
N ALA A 153 -1.01 22.14 -27.82
CA ALA A 153 0.37 21.83 -28.19
C ALA A 153 0.80 20.48 -27.58
N ARG A 154 1.28 19.53 -28.39
CA ARG A 154 1.64 18.17 -27.92
C ARG A 154 2.49 17.39 -28.93
N GLY A 155 3.09 16.29 -28.48
CA GLY A 155 3.78 15.33 -29.36
C GLY A 155 2.81 14.35 -30.04
N VAL A 156 3.18 13.77 -31.19
CA VAL A 156 2.41 12.65 -31.77
C VAL A 156 2.48 11.47 -30.82
N LYS A 157 1.33 11.08 -30.27
CA LYS A 157 1.21 9.87 -29.48
C LYS A 157 0.14 8.95 -30.09
N PRO A 158 0.48 7.72 -30.49
CA PRO A 158 -0.51 6.77 -30.97
C PRO A 158 -1.63 6.54 -29.94
N ASP A 159 -2.88 6.55 -30.42
CA ASP A 159 -4.08 6.36 -29.60
C ASP A 159 -4.33 7.41 -28.50
N ASP A 160 -3.90 8.66 -28.72
CA ASP A 160 -4.11 9.73 -27.76
C ASP A 160 -5.58 10.22 -27.74
N ASP A 161 -6.21 10.32 -28.90
CA ASP A 161 -7.62 10.69 -29.04
C ASP A 161 -8.43 9.51 -29.60
N MET A 162 -9.28 8.93 -28.75
CA MET A 162 -10.19 7.85 -29.14
C MET A 162 -11.63 8.32 -29.16
N LEU A 163 -12.24 8.32 -30.35
CA LEU A 163 -13.56 8.88 -30.60
C LEU A 163 -14.53 7.80 -31.05
N VAL A 164 -15.67 7.67 -30.39
CA VAL A 164 -16.75 6.84 -30.92
C VAL A 164 -17.36 7.51 -32.14
N VAL A 165 -17.42 6.75 -33.24
CA VAL A 165 -17.95 7.21 -34.53
C VAL A 165 -18.92 6.18 -35.12
N ARG A 166 -19.83 6.66 -35.97
CA ARG A 166 -20.72 5.81 -36.77
C ARG A 166 -20.28 5.86 -38.23
N LEU A 167 -19.83 4.72 -38.74
CA LEU A 167 -19.49 4.57 -40.15
C LEU A 167 -20.72 4.08 -40.91
N LYS A 168 -20.98 4.70 -42.05
CA LYS A 168 -22.01 4.27 -43.00
C LYS A 168 -21.51 3.04 -43.76
N LYS A 169 -22.43 2.20 -44.23
CA LYS A 169 -22.07 1.18 -45.23
C LYS A 169 -21.55 1.86 -46.50
N GLY A 170 -20.44 1.37 -47.05
CA GLY A 170 -19.75 1.97 -48.20
C GLY A 170 -18.70 2.99 -47.78
N GLU A 171 -18.55 4.05 -48.59
CA GLU A 171 -17.53 5.07 -48.42
C GLU A 171 -17.80 6.01 -47.25
N ASN A 172 -16.74 6.32 -46.50
CA ASN A 172 -16.73 7.30 -45.42
C ASN A 172 -15.51 8.21 -45.58
N THR A 173 -15.72 9.53 -45.70
CA THR A 173 -14.62 10.47 -45.89
C THR A 173 -14.03 10.89 -44.55
N LEU A 174 -12.71 10.97 -44.46
CA LEU A 174 -11.99 11.42 -43.29
C LEU A 174 -11.08 12.58 -43.69
N LEU A 175 -11.30 13.75 -43.09
CA LEU A 175 -10.47 14.93 -43.27
C LEU A 175 -9.87 15.31 -41.92
N LEU A 176 -8.55 15.47 -41.88
CA LEU A 176 -7.80 15.92 -40.71
C LEU A 176 -7.08 17.22 -41.08
N LYS A 177 -7.12 18.20 -40.18
CA LYS A 177 -6.35 19.43 -40.24
C LYS A 177 -5.43 19.46 -39.04
N VAL A 178 -4.12 19.64 -39.25
CA VAL A 178 -3.10 19.65 -38.20
C VAL A 178 -2.28 20.92 -38.32
N GLU A 179 -2.10 21.64 -37.22
CA GLU A 179 -1.21 22.81 -37.16
C GLU A 179 0.20 22.40 -36.71
N GLU A 180 1.19 23.26 -36.96
CA GLU A 180 2.59 23.08 -36.55
C GLU A 180 3.05 24.27 -35.71
N ARG A 181 3.45 24.01 -34.47
CA ARG A 181 3.95 25.00 -33.50
C ARG A 181 5.47 25.00 -33.36
N GLY A 182 6.16 24.02 -33.94
CA GLY A 182 7.62 23.90 -33.96
C GLY A 182 8.08 22.56 -33.37
N GLY A 183 9.03 21.91 -34.03
CA GLY A 183 9.57 20.63 -33.60
C GLY A 183 9.36 19.56 -34.66
N SER A 184 8.49 18.59 -34.39
CA SER A 184 8.24 17.43 -35.26
C SER A 184 6.79 17.42 -35.74
N TRP A 185 6.53 17.55 -37.03
CA TRP A 185 5.16 17.64 -37.53
C TRP A 185 4.62 16.31 -38.06
N GLY A 186 3.46 15.87 -37.58
CA GLY A 186 2.84 14.64 -38.08
C GLY A 186 1.58 14.20 -37.37
N PHE A 187 1.02 13.09 -37.85
CA PHE A 187 -0.13 12.44 -37.24
C PHE A 187 -0.18 10.94 -37.54
N CYS A 188 -1.02 10.22 -36.82
CA CYS A 188 -1.39 8.83 -37.12
C CYS A 188 -2.89 8.63 -36.83
N ALA A 189 -3.53 7.70 -37.55
CA ALA A 189 -4.91 7.33 -37.25
C ALA A 189 -5.21 5.88 -37.64
N ARG A 190 -6.18 5.28 -36.93
CA ARG A 190 -6.69 3.92 -37.21
C ARG A 190 -8.12 3.75 -36.74
N VAL A 191 -8.78 2.73 -37.28
CA VAL A 191 -10.12 2.32 -36.82
C VAL A 191 -9.98 1.12 -35.89
N LEU A 192 -10.64 1.19 -34.76
CA LEU A 192 -10.62 0.19 -33.68
C LEU A 192 -12.04 -0.31 -33.41
N PRO A 193 -12.21 -1.58 -32.98
CA PRO A 193 -13.52 -2.06 -32.55
C PRO A 193 -13.98 -1.28 -31.31
N LEU A 194 -15.28 -1.10 -31.12
CA LEU A 194 -15.80 -0.57 -29.87
C LEU A 194 -15.61 -1.63 -28.78
N ASN A 195 -14.64 -1.41 -27.89
CA ASN A 195 -14.36 -2.32 -26.78
C ASN A 195 -13.78 -1.52 -25.61
N THR A 196 -14.60 -1.27 -24.59
CA THR A 196 -14.24 -0.43 -23.44
C THR A 196 -13.20 -1.08 -22.54
N GLN A 197 -13.19 -2.41 -22.44
CA GLN A 197 -12.25 -3.15 -21.60
C GLN A 197 -10.85 -3.21 -22.20
N LYS A 198 -10.74 -3.32 -23.54
CA LYS A 198 -9.46 -3.50 -24.24
C LYS A 198 -8.52 -2.30 -24.13
N TYR A 199 -9.05 -1.09 -23.99
CA TYR A 199 -8.25 0.15 -24.08
C TYR A 199 -7.85 0.72 -22.72
N GLY A 200 -8.40 0.18 -21.62
CA GLY A 200 -8.18 0.67 -20.26
C GLY A 200 -8.51 2.15 -20.12
N ASP A 201 -7.75 2.86 -19.29
CA ASP A 201 -8.00 4.27 -18.96
C ASP A 201 -7.85 5.26 -20.13
N ARG A 202 -7.35 4.79 -21.29
CA ARG A 202 -7.21 5.60 -22.50
C ARG A 202 -8.53 5.86 -23.22
N PHE A 203 -9.57 5.08 -22.92
CA PHE A 203 -10.88 5.21 -23.55
C PHE A 203 -11.99 5.17 -22.51
N ALA A 204 -12.79 6.24 -22.46
CA ALA A 204 -13.94 6.33 -21.59
C ALA A 204 -15.14 6.84 -22.38
N LEU A 205 -16.30 6.20 -22.18
CA LEU A 205 -17.57 6.70 -22.74
C LEU A 205 -18.12 7.87 -21.92
N PHE A 206 -17.82 7.90 -20.63
CA PHE A 206 -18.38 8.86 -19.68
C PHE A 206 -17.31 9.48 -18.77
N ARG A 207 -17.61 10.68 -18.26
CA ARG A 207 -16.85 11.34 -17.19
C ARG A 207 -17.81 12.05 -16.26
N VAL A 208 -17.46 12.12 -14.98
CA VAL A 208 -18.13 13.01 -14.02
C VAL A 208 -17.32 14.30 -13.88
N GLN A 209 -17.98 15.45 -14.00
CA GLN A 209 -17.40 16.76 -13.77
C GLN A 209 -18.23 17.52 -12.74
N SER A 210 -17.57 18.02 -11.71
CA SER A 210 -18.19 18.93 -10.74
C SER A 210 -17.94 20.37 -11.13
N ASP A 211 -18.97 21.20 -11.04
CA ASP A 211 -18.83 22.66 -11.20
C ASP A 211 -18.42 23.34 -9.88
N ASP A 212 -18.14 24.64 -9.96
CA ASP A 212 -17.70 25.45 -8.81
C ASP A 212 -18.73 25.50 -7.67
N ASP A 213 -20.01 25.26 -7.98
CA ASP A 213 -21.09 25.14 -7.00
C ASP A 213 -21.17 23.73 -6.37
N GLY A 214 -20.29 22.81 -6.77
CA GLY A 214 -20.23 21.45 -6.26
C GLY A 214 -21.21 20.48 -6.91
N LYS A 215 -21.90 20.85 -7.98
CA LYS A 215 -22.84 19.95 -8.68
C LYS A 215 -22.08 19.03 -9.62
N ALA A 216 -22.14 17.74 -9.33
CA ALA A 216 -21.56 16.72 -10.20
C ALA A 216 -22.47 16.44 -11.40
N LYS A 217 -21.86 16.38 -12.59
CA LYS A 217 -22.52 16.11 -13.87
C LYS A 217 -21.83 14.95 -14.57
N LEU A 218 -22.59 13.89 -14.83
CA LEU A 218 -22.19 12.82 -15.74
C LEU A 218 -22.31 13.33 -17.18
N LYS A 219 -21.24 13.20 -17.95
CA LYS A 219 -21.15 13.60 -19.36
C LYS A 219 -20.72 12.43 -20.22
N PHE A 220 -21.41 12.22 -21.32
CA PHE A 220 -20.97 11.36 -22.42
C PHE A 220 -19.87 12.09 -23.21
N LEU A 221 -18.72 11.45 -23.40
CA LEU A 221 -17.50 12.08 -23.92
C LEU A 221 -17.43 12.15 -25.46
N HIS A 222 -18.36 11.50 -26.16
CA HIS A 222 -18.41 11.48 -27.62
C HIS A 222 -19.59 12.29 -28.14
N GLN A 223 -19.80 12.28 -29.46
CA GLN A 223 -20.89 13.02 -30.08
C GLN A 223 -22.25 12.70 -29.39
N PRO A 224 -22.98 13.69 -28.87
CA PRO A 224 -24.18 13.47 -28.05
C PRO A 224 -25.24 12.58 -28.72
N LYS A 225 -25.38 12.67 -30.04
CA LYS A 225 -26.32 11.85 -30.83
C LYS A 225 -25.99 10.35 -30.86
N LEU A 226 -24.75 9.97 -30.54
CA LEU A 226 -24.30 8.58 -30.52
C LEU A 226 -24.59 7.88 -29.19
N ALA A 227 -24.92 8.61 -28.12
CA ALA A 227 -25.25 8.07 -26.80
C ALA A 227 -26.19 6.84 -26.87
N LYS A 228 -27.30 6.98 -27.62
CA LYS A 228 -28.32 5.93 -27.82
C LYS A 228 -27.90 4.82 -28.79
N ALA A 229 -26.92 5.08 -29.65
CA ALA A 229 -26.41 4.12 -30.60
C ALA A 229 -25.26 3.27 -30.01
N VAL A 230 -24.71 3.69 -28.87
CA VAL A 230 -23.59 3.02 -28.18
C VAL A 230 -24.10 2.16 -27.04
N MET A 231 -24.98 2.71 -26.21
CA MET A 231 -25.47 2.06 -24.99
C MET A 231 -26.90 1.55 -25.20
N ARG A 232 -27.14 0.28 -24.87
CA ARG A 232 -28.49 -0.31 -24.86
C ARG A 232 -29.24 0.06 -23.58
N GLU A 233 -28.59 -0.19 -22.45
CA GLU A 233 -29.08 0.05 -21.09
C GLU A 233 -27.89 0.32 -20.17
N LEU A 234 -28.13 1.06 -19.08
CA LEU A 234 -27.08 1.50 -18.17
C LEU A 234 -27.67 1.88 -16.82
N THR A 235 -27.37 1.08 -15.81
CA THR A 235 -27.70 1.32 -14.41
C THR A 235 -26.59 2.12 -13.77
N LEU A 236 -26.97 3.17 -13.04
CA LEU A 236 -26.09 4.07 -12.29
C LEU A 236 -26.31 3.86 -10.79
N GLN A 237 -25.24 3.58 -10.05
CA GLN A 237 -25.25 3.48 -8.59
C GLN A 237 -24.26 4.47 -8.01
N LEU A 238 -24.73 5.34 -7.12
CA LEU A 238 -23.88 6.33 -6.45
C LEU A 238 -23.52 5.84 -5.05
N TYR A 239 -22.23 5.89 -4.71
CA TYR A 239 -21.68 5.55 -3.41
C TYR A 239 -20.90 6.73 -2.83
N ARG A 240 -20.82 6.81 -1.51
CA ARG A 240 -19.75 7.61 -0.88
C ARG A 240 -18.46 6.80 -0.97
N ALA A 241 -17.33 7.45 -1.25
CA ALA A 241 -16.04 6.74 -1.31
C ALA A 241 -15.68 6.08 0.04
N ILE A 242 -16.23 6.62 1.13
CA ILE A 242 -16.03 6.14 2.51
C ILE A 242 -16.94 4.94 2.87
N GLU A 243 -17.92 4.61 2.03
CA GLU A 243 -18.86 3.50 2.23
C GLU A 243 -19.18 2.87 0.87
N PRO A 244 -18.18 2.24 0.20
CA PRO A 244 -18.32 1.77 -1.17
C PRO A 244 -19.32 0.61 -1.33
N ASP A 245 -19.74 -0.02 -0.24
CA ASP A 245 -20.65 -1.18 -0.26
C ASP A 245 -22.13 -0.80 -0.14
N LYS A 246 -22.45 0.47 0.14
CA LYS A 246 -23.82 0.94 0.34
C LYS A 246 -24.18 2.04 -0.65
N ALA A 247 -25.01 1.70 -1.63
CA ALA A 247 -25.50 2.67 -2.60
C ALA A 247 -26.36 3.73 -1.90
N ILE A 248 -26.07 5.00 -2.15
CA ILE A 248 -26.91 6.14 -1.77
C ILE A 248 -28.23 6.07 -2.56
N TRP A 249 -28.13 5.80 -3.85
CA TRP A 249 -29.26 5.58 -4.75
C TRP A 249 -28.81 4.79 -5.98
N GLU A 250 -29.80 4.22 -6.66
CA GLU A 250 -29.67 3.52 -7.93
C GLU A 250 -30.69 4.08 -8.92
N LYS A 251 -30.28 4.34 -10.17
CA LYS A 251 -31.14 4.88 -11.24
C LYS A 251 -30.73 4.34 -12.60
N GLU A 252 -31.71 4.15 -13.47
CA GLU A 252 -31.47 3.92 -14.90
C GLU A 252 -31.05 5.23 -15.60
N TRP A 253 -30.03 5.16 -16.43
CA TRP A 253 -29.59 6.29 -17.24
C TRP A 253 -30.63 6.59 -18.32
N THR A 254 -31.11 7.84 -18.35
CA THR A 254 -32.18 8.29 -19.25
C THR A 254 -31.74 8.54 -20.70
N GLN A 255 -30.58 8.01 -21.08
CA GLN A 255 -29.91 8.27 -22.38
C GLN A 255 -29.65 9.76 -22.66
N ASN A 256 -29.65 10.59 -21.62
CA ASN A 256 -29.29 11.99 -21.73
C ASN A 256 -27.76 12.12 -21.76
N PRO A 257 -27.16 12.71 -22.81
CA PRO A 257 -25.70 12.89 -22.91
C PRO A 257 -25.09 13.67 -21.75
N GLN A 258 -25.90 14.43 -21.00
CA GLN A 258 -25.49 15.09 -19.78
C GLN A 258 -26.56 14.99 -18.69
N MET A 259 -26.17 14.54 -17.50
CA MET A 259 -27.09 14.32 -16.37
C MET A 259 -26.48 14.87 -15.08
N ILE A 260 -27.27 15.56 -14.25
CA ILE A 260 -26.85 15.96 -12.89
C ILE A 260 -26.94 14.73 -11.98
N LEU A 261 -25.88 14.48 -11.22
CA LEU A 261 -25.87 13.47 -10.17
C LEU A 261 -26.40 14.09 -8.88
N GLU A 262 -27.48 13.54 -8.34
CA GLU A 262 -28.08 14.01 -7.10
C GLU A 262 -27.20 13.59 -5.91
N LEU A 263 -26.49 14.54 -5.32
CA LEU A 263 -25.66 14.27 -4.14
C LEU A 263 -26.49 14.43 -2.85
N PRO A 264 -26.29 13.57 -1.84
CA PRO A 264 -27.07 13.60 -0.60
C PRO A 264 -26.77 14.83 0.28
N THR A 265 -25.64 15.50 0.05
CA THR A 265 -25.20 16.68 0.80
C THR A 265 -24.55 17.69 -0.13
N ALA A 266 -24.63 18.97 0.24
CA ALA A 266 -23.88 20.03 -0.40
C ALA A 266 -22.43 20.14 0.13
N GLN A 267 -22.03 19.35 1.12
CA GLN A 267 -20.66 19.32 1.62
C GLN A 267 -19.74 18.60 0.65
N TYR A 268 -18.53 19.14 0.48
CA TYR A 268 -17.49 18.55 -0.36
C TYR A 268 -17.06 17.19 0.21
N GLN A 269 -17.17 16.14 -0.60
CA GLN A 269 -16.71 14.80 -0.27
C GLN A 269 -16.46 13.98 -1.54
N ASN A 270 -15.76 12.85 -1.37
CA ASN A 270 -15.51 11.91 -2.46
C ASN A 270 -16.64 10.89 -2.62
N TYR A 271 -16.98 10.60 -3.87
CA TYR A 271 -18.02 9.67 -4.29
C TYR A 271 -17.47 8.71 -5.34
N ILE A 272 -18.17 7.58 -5.51
CA ILE A 272 -17.94 6.64 -6.60
C ILE A 272 -19.26 6.47 -7.35
N LEU A 273 -19.23 6.66 -8.67
CA LEU A 273 -20.34 6.29 -9.54
C LEU A 273 -20.01 4.95 -10.21
N LYS A 274 -20.69 3.88 -9.79
CA LYS A 274 -20.65 2.59 -10.50
C LYS A 274 -21.67 2.61 -11.63
N MET A 275 -21.25 2.14 -12.79
CA MET A 275 -22.05 2.14 -14.01
C MET A 275 -21.98 0.73 -14.62
N THR A 276 -23.10 0.04 -14.64
CA THR A 276 -23.20 -1.33 -15.18
C THR A 276 -24.28 -1.42 -16.24
N GLY A 277 -24.06 -2.18 -17.31
CA GLY A 277 -25.03 -2.34 -18.38
C GLY A 277 -24.45 -3.01 -19.62
N HIS A 278 -25.08 -2.77 -20.77
CA HIS A 278 -24.70 -3.39 -22.04
C HIS A 278 -24.58 -2.37 -23.16
N LEU A 279 -23.55 -2.53 -23.99
CA LEU A 279 -23.43 -1.85 -25.27
C LEU A 279 -24.46 -2.39 -26.27
N ILE A 280 -24.67 -1.67 -27.38
CA ILE A 280 -25.68 -2.04 -28.38
C ILE A 280 -25.41 -3.39 -29.06
N ASP A 281 -24.15 -3.82 -29.10
CA ASP A 281 -23.73 -5.12 -29.64
C ASP A 281 -23.83 -6.26 -28.63
N GLY A 282 -24.26 -5.96 -27.40
CA GLY A 282 -24.45 -6.91 -26.32
C GLY A 282 -23.24 -7.09 -25.41
N SER A 283 -22.10 -6.45 -25.67
CA SER A 283 -20.95 -6.55 -24.74
C SER A 283 -21.24 -5.84 -23.42
N GLU A 284 -20.75 -6.40 -22.31
CA GLU A 284 -20.89 -5.81 -20.99
C GLU A 284 -20.10 -4.50 -20.84
N TYR A 285 -20.68 -3.56 -20.12
CA TYR A 285 -20.06 -2.32 -19.69
C TYR A 285 -20.12 -2.25 -18.16
N ASP A 286 -18.95 -2.31 -17.53
CA ASP A 286 -18.78 -2.15 -16.08
C ASP A 286 -17.65 -1.17 -15.82
N THR A 287 -17.94 -0.08 -15.13
CA THR A 287 -16.94 0.92 -14.77
C THR A 287 -17.29 1.62 -13.45
N MET A 288 -16.26 2.11 -12.78
CA MET A 288 -16.37 2.92 -11.58
C MET A 288 -15.66 4.25 -11.82
N ILE A 289 -16.38 5.35 -11.64
CA ILE A 289 -15.84 6.71 -11.79
C ILE A 289 -15.74 7.34 -10.40
N PRO A 290 -14.54 7.44 -9.81
CA PRO A 290 -14.34 8.24 -8.60
C PRO A 290 -14.45 9.73 -8.96
N PHE A 291 -15.12 10.51 -8.10
CA PHE A 291 -15.23 11.96 -8.27
C PHE A 291 -15.46 12.66 -6.93
N ALA A 292 -15.08 13.94 -6.85
CA ALA A 292 -15.43 14.78 -5.72
C ALA A 292 -16.66 15.63 -6.05
N GLY A 293 -17.59 15.76 -5.12
CA GLY A 293 -18.82 16.53 -5.29
C GLY A 293 -19.20 17.28 -4.01
N GLY A 294 -20.05 18.29 -4.15
CA GLY A 294 -20.38 19.23 -3.07
C GLY A 294 -19.52 20.50 -3.11
N LYS A 295 -19.97 21.54 -2.40
CA LYS A 295 -19.32 22.84 -2.35
C LYS A 295 -18.05 22.76 -1.49
N ARG A 296 -16.91 22.99 -2.13
CA ARG A 296 -15.61 23.08 -1.46
C ARG A 296 -15.59 24.30 -0.54
N MET A 297 -15.45 24.07 0.75
CA MET A 297 -15.27 25.11 1.75
C MET A 297 -13.99 24.82 2.52
N GLU A 298 -13.01 25.70 2.38
CA GLU A 298 -11.76 25.57 3.11
C GLU A 298 -11.93 26.04 4.56
N HIS A 299 -11.33 25.29 5.46
CA HIS A 299 -11.29 25.53 6.89
C HIS A 299 -9.83 25.62 7.32
N VAL A 300 -9.51 26.61 8.15
CA VAL A 300 -8.15 26.82 8.65
C VAL A 300 -8.09 26.31 10.08
N LEU A 301 -7.29 25.28 10.34
CA LEU A 301 -7.11 24.77 11.71
C LEU A 301 -6.24 25.72 12.53
N PHE A 302 -5.12 26.15 11.95
CA PHE A 302 -4.23 27.15 12.53
C PHE A 302 -3.56 27.95 11.41
N ALA A 303 -3.15 29.17 11.73
CA ALA A 303 -2.35 30.02 10.86
C ALA A 303 -1.49 30.97 11.71
N SER A 304 -0.23 31.14 11.33
CA SER A 304 0.69 32.13 11.91
C SER A 304 0.83 32.04 13.45
N GLY A 305 0.85 30.83 14.01
CA GLY A 305 0.95 30.62 15.45
C GLY A 305 -0.36 30.78 16.23
N GLU A 306 -1.48 30.98 15.55
CA GLU A 306 -2.79 31.19 16.18
C GLU A 306 -3.84 30.19 15.67
N SER A 307 -4.87 29.93 16.48
CA SER A 307 -6.00 29.07 16.15
C SER A 307 -7.24 29.48 16.93
N ASP A 308 -8.39 29.49 16.27
CA ASP A 308 -9.70 29.63 16.92
C ASP A 308 -10.24 28.29 17.47
N TYR A 309 -9.54 27.18 17.23
CA TYR A 309 -9.99 25.85 17.62
C TYR A 309 -9.70 25.57 19.09
N GLN A 310 -10.51 24.68 19.64
CA GLN A 310 -10.30 24.06 20.95
C GLN A 310 -10.37 22.54 20.80
N ILE A 311 -9.72 21.82 21.70
CA ILE A 311 -9.84 20.36 21.79
C ILE A 311 -10.94 20.05 22.80
N ALA A 312 -11.98 19.34 22.37
CA ALA A 312 -13.16 19.06 23.18
C ALA A 312 -13.20 17.58 23.60
N LEU A 313 -13.41 17.33 24.89
CA LEU A 313 -13.57 16.01 25.48
C LEU A 313 -14.98 15.84 26.05
N ALA A 314 -15.52 14.62 26.03
CA ALA A 314 -16.74 14.30 26.77
C ALA A 314 -16.51 14.42 28.29
N PRO A 315 -17.54 14.74 29.10
CA PRO A 315 -17.40 14.78 30.56
C PRO A 315 -16.91 13.46 31.18
N ASP A 316 -17.25 12.33 30.55
CA ASP A 316 -16.88 10.96 30.93
C ASP A 316 -15.70 10.41 30.10
N ALA A 317 -14.88 11.29 29.51
CA ALA A 317 -13.69 10.87 28.76
C ALA A 317 -12.74 10.02 29.62
N SER A 318 -12.27 8.93 29.03
CA SER A 318 -11.32 8.00 29.64
C SER A 318 -9.92 8.63 29.82
N GLU A 319 -9.07 8.01 30.63
CA GLU A 319 -7.67 8.43 30.77
C GLU A 319 -6.90 8.40 29.44
N SER A 320 -7.22 7.43 28.56
CA SER A 320 -6.62 7.35 27.23
C SER A 320 -7.06 8.51 26.33
N GLU A 321 -8.34 8.89 26.36
CA GLU A 321 -8.85 10.05 25.60
C GLU A 321 -8.29 11.38 26.11
N LYS A 322 -8.10 11.53 27.44
CA LYS A 322 -7.44 12.70 28.03
C LYS A 322 -5.97 12.79 27.60
N TRP A 323 -5.23 11.70 27.73
CA TRP A 323 -3.83 11.63 27.28
C TRP A 323 -3.70 11.94 25.78
N ALA A 324 -4.61 11.40 24.96
CA ALA A 324 -4.63 11.70 23.53
C ALA A 324 -4.91 13.18 23.24
N ALA A 325 -5.81 13.84 23.98
CA ALA A 325 -6.04 15.27 23.83
C ALA A 325 -4.82 16.11 24.22
N GLU A 326 -4.07 15.71 25.25
CA GLU A 326 -2.82 16.36 25.66
C GLU A 326 -1.73 16.20 24.60
N GLU A 327 -1.57 14.99 24.03
CA GLU A 327 -0.66 14.76 22.91
C GLU A 327 -1.05 15.62 21.69
N LEU A 328 -2.34 15.67 21.34
CA LEU A 328 -2.83 16.49 20.23
C LEU A 328 -2.50 17.97 20.43
N GLN A 329 -2.75 18.50 21.64
CA GLN A 329 -2.42 19.89 21.98
C GLN A 329 -0.92 20.13 21.87
N HIS A 330 -0.11 19.26 22.48
CA HIS A 330 1.35 19.38 22.49
C HIS A 330 1.91 19.40 21.06
N TRP A 331 1.54 18.43 20.24
CA TRP A 331 2.09 18.32 18.89
C TRP A 331 1.58 19.41 17.95
N ILE A 332 0.33 19.86 18.05
CA ILE A 332 -0.14 21.03 17.28
C ILE A 332 0.64 22.29 17.67
N LYS A 333 0.91 22.49 18.96
CA LYS A 333 1.74 23.61 19.44
C LYS A 333 3.17 23.51 18.91
N GLU A 334 3.77 22.33 18.93
CA GLU A 334 5.10 22.12 18.37
C GLU A 334 5.14 22.32 16.84
N ILE A 335 4.10 21.94 16.12
CA ILE A 335 4.01 22.10 14.65
C ILE A 335 3.84 23.57 14.26
N SER A 336 2.94 24.27 14.94
CA SER A 336 2.38 25.55 14.47
C SER A 336 2.68 26.75 15.36
N GLY A 337 3.02 26.54 16.63
CA GLY A 337 3.05 27.57 17.67
C GLY A 337 1.69 27.83 18.34
N ALA A 338 0.59 27.36 17.75
CA ALA A 338 -0.76 27.57 18.27
C ALA A 338 -1.09 26.57 19.39
N GLU A 339 -1.55 27.09 20.53
CA GLU A 339 -2.00 26.28 21.66
C GLU A 339 -3.54 26.25 21.68
N LEU A 340 -4.11 25.08 21.39
CA LEU A 340 -5.55 24.88 21.41
C LEU A 340 -5.99 24.52 22.83
N PRO A 341 -6.89 25.27 23.49
CA PRO A 341 -7.33 24.94 24.83
C PRO A 341 -8.10 23.60 24.85
N ILE A 342 -7.83 22.76 25.87
CA ILE A 342 -8.60 21.55 26.14
C ILE A 342 -9.82 21.93 27.00
N VAL A 343 -11.02 21.59 26.53
CA VAL A 343 -12.29 21.94 27.17
C VAL A 343 -13.23 20.74 27.26
N ILE A 344 -14.19 20.82 28.18
CA ILE A 344 -15.30 19.85 28.21
C ILE A 344 -16.36 20.26 27.19
N PHE A 345 -16.76 19.31 26.35
CA PHE A 345 -17.81 19.50 25.35
C PHE A 345 -19.15 19.83 26.01
N LYS A 346 -19.85 20.83 25.46
CA LYS A 346 -21.22 21.21 25.83
C LYS A 346 -22.12 21.02 24.62
N GLU A 347 -23.39 20.66 24.81
CA GLU A 347 -24.36 20.32 23.74
C GLU A 347 -24.30 21.24 22.50
N LYS A 348 -23.97 22.52 22.69
CA LYS A 348 -23.56 23.43 21.62
C LYS A 348 -22.24 24.12 21.94
N MET A 349 -21.31 24.06 20.99
CA MET A 349 -20.06 24.82 21.02
C MET A 349 -20.14 25.97 20.01
N SER A 350 -19.82 27.19 20.44
CA SER A 350 -19.79 28.37 19.56
C SER A 350 -18.50 28.45 18.75
N GLN A 351 -17.38 28.01 19.32
CA GLN A 351 -16.07 27.96 18.68
C GLN A 351 -15.86 26.64 17.91
N PRO A 352 -15.08 26.64 16.82
CA PRO A 352 -14.68 25.42 16.15
C PRO A 352 -13.92 24.51 17.13
N HIS A 353 -14.04 23.19 16.94
CA HIS A 353 -13.44 22.23 17.86
C HIS A 353 -12.98 20.96 17.17
N ILE A 354 -12.00 20.30 17.80
CA ILE A 354 -11.66 18.91 17.55
C ILE A 354 -12.27 18.08 18.69
N MET A 355 -13.31 17.29 18.40
CA MET A 355 -13.88 16.36 19.36
C MET A 355 -13.02 15.09 19.42
N VAL A 356 -12.46 14.78 20.59
CA VAL A 356 -11.73 13.54 20.86
C VAL A 356 -12.62 12.64 21.71
N GLY A 357 -12.96 11.47 21.17
CA GLY A 357 -13.79 10.46 21.82
C GLY A 357 -15.15 10.22 21.16
N PHE A 358 -15.74 9.05 21.42
CA PHE A 358 -17.00 8.65 20.81
C PHE A 358 -18.21 9.40 21.38
N ARG A 359 -19.14 9.76 20.48
CA ARG A 359 -20.49 10.20 20.82
C ARG A 359 -21.53 9.62 19.88
N LYS A 360 -22.73 9.38 20.42
CA LYS A 360 -23.85 8.73 19.72
C LYS A 360 -24.31 9.42 18.43
N ASP A 361 -24.10 10.72 18.31
CA ASP A 361 -24.50 11.53 17.16
C ASP A 361 -23.43 11.60 16.05
N ILE A 362 -22.17 11.29 16.38
CA ILE A 362 -21.05 11.34 15.42
C ILE A 362 -21.30 10.44 14.21
N PRO A 363 -21.66 9.14 14.33
CA PRO A 363 -21.93 8.30 13.17
C PRO A 363 -22.97 8.91 12.23
N GLY A 364 -24.02 9.51 12.78
CA GLY A 364 -25.09 10.15 12.00
C GLY A 364 -24.60 11.32 11.14
N PHE A 365 -23.60 12.08 11.59
CA PHE A 365 -23.03 13.17 10.79
C PHE A 365 -22.32 12.67 9.54
N PHE A 366 -21.69 11.50 9.62
CA PHE A 366 -20.99 10.87 8.51
C PHE A 366 -21.89 9.92 7.71
N GLY A 367 -23.19 9.84 8.04
CA GLY A 367 -24.17 8.99 7.35
C GLY A 367 -24.11 7.52 7.76
N PHE A 368 -23.39 7.19 8.82
CA PHE A 368 -23.26 5.84 9.34
C PHE A 368 -24.34 5.54 10.38
N SER A 369 -24.73 4.28 10.44
CA SER A 369 -25.47 3.72 11.57
C SER A 369 -24.49 2.83 12.33
N SER A 370 -24.05 3.23 13.52
CA SER A 370 -23.16 2.40 14.33
C SER A 370 -23.42 2.57 15.83
N PRO A 371 -23.46 1.48 16.62
CA PRO A 371 -23.48 1.56 18.08
C PRO A 371 -22.17 2.16 18.62
N ARG A 372 -22.12 2.39 19.93
CA ARG A 372 -20.86 2.74 20.61
C ARG A 372 -19.85 1.60 20.40
N PRO A 373 -18.60 1.89 19.98
CA PRO A 373 -17.53 0.90 19.91
C PRO A 373 -17.31 0.20 21.25
N ASP A 374 -16.84 -1.05 21.22
CA ASP A 374 -16.41 -1.75 22.43
C ASP A 374 -15.27 -0.99 23.11
N ALA A 375 -15.14 -1.09 24.44
CA ALA A 375 -14.09 -0.39 25.16
C ALA A 375 -12.68 -0.79 24.68
N ASN A 376 -12.49 -2.07 24.33
CA ASN A 376 -11.24 -2.62 23.82
C ASN A 376 -11.11 -2.57 22.30
N ASP A 377 -12.09 -1.98 21.61
CA ASP A 377 -12.00 -1.75 20.17
C ASP A 377 -10.86 -0.78 19.88
N GLU A 378 -9.98 -1.18 18.98
CA GLU A 378 -8.84 -0.38 18.55
C GLU A 378 -9.08 0.28 17.20
N ALA A 379 -10.18 -0.06 16.52
CA ALA A 379 -10.60 0.64 15.32
C ALA A 379 -10.91 2.11 15.66
N TYR A 380 -10.61 2.97 14.70
CA TYR A 380 -10.84 4.40 14.84
C TYR A 380 -11.23 5.03 13.52
N THR A 381 -11.85 6.20 13.62
CA THR A 381 -12.16 7.06 12.49
C THR A 381 -11.85 8.49 12.88
N TYR A 382 -11.34 9.27 11.94
CA TYR A 382 -11.40 10.71 12.04
C TYR A 382 -11.98 11.33 10.77
N GLY A 383 -12.61 12.48 10.92
CA GLY A 383 -13.11 13.27 9.80
C GLY A 383 -13.72 14.59 10.23
N ASN A 384 -14.19 15.39 9.27
CA ASN A 384 -14.80 16.69 9.56
C ASN A 384 -16.25 16.82 9.12
N VAL A 385 -16.99 17.69 9.82
CA VAL A 385 -18.33 18.16 9.44
C VAL A 385 -18.29 19.68 9.43
N GLY A 386 -18.20 20.24 8.23
CA GLY A 386 -17.78 21.63 8.07
C GLY A 386 -16.43 21.85 8.76
N ARG A 387 -16.33 22.88 9.60
CA ARG A 387 -15.09 23.23 10.31
C ARG A 387 -14.79 22.37 11.54
N ASN A 388 -15.70 21.53 12.02
CA ASN A 388 -15.43 20.74 13.23
C ASN A 388 -14.81 19.39 12.84
N ILE A 389 -13.78 18.98 13.58
CA ILE A 389 -13.11 17.70 13.40
C ILE A 389 -13.56 16.74 14.50
N TYR A 390 -13.75 15.47 14.15
CA TYR A 390 -14.14 14.40 15.06
C TYR A 390 -13.12 13.28 14.93
N ILE A 391 -12.60 12.79 16.06
CA ILE A 391 -11.68 11.66 16.16
C ILE A 391 -12.27 10.71 17.19
N TRP A 392 -12.67 9.51 16.78
CA TRP A 392 -13.35 8.56 17.65
C TRP A 392 -12.97 7.11 17.34
N GLY A 393 -13.07 6.26 18.36
CA GLY A 393 -12.87 4.82 18.29
C GLY A 393 -13.27 4.19 19.61
N GLY A 394 -12.80 2.97 19.89
CA GLY A 394 -12.91 2.41 21.24
C GLY A 394 -12.14 3.22 22.27
N GLN A 395 -12.63 3.19 23.51
CA GLN A 395 -12.21 4.12 24.56
C GLN A 395 -10.84 3.80 25.17
N ALA A 396 -10.42 2.53 25.16
CA ALA A 396 -9.12 2.16 25.71
C ALA A 396 -7.98 2.62 24.79
N ARG A 397 -8.07 2.36 23.48
CA ARG A 397 -6.95 2.61 22.53
C ARG A 397 -7.39 3.19 21.19
N GLY A 398 -8.56 2.82 20.65
CA GLY A 398 -9.01 3.27 19.33
C GLY A 398 -8.95 4.79 19.15
N THR A 399 -9.62 5.57 20.01
CA THR A 399 -9.59 7.04 19.91
C THR A 399 -8.17 7.60 20.01
N MET A 400 -7.34 7.07 20.91
CA MET A 400 -5.94 7.48 21.08
C MET A 400 -5.12 7.21 19.81
N TYR A 401 -5.27 6.03 19.20
CA TYR A 401 -4.64 5.70 17.93
C TYR A 401 -5.16 6.58 16.79
N GLY A 402 -6.42 6.97 16.80
CA GLY A 402 -6.97 7.95 15.86
C GLY A 402 -6.33 9.31 15.95
N VAL A 403 -6.04 9.79 17.16
CA VAL A 403 -5.30 11.04 17.36
C VAL A 403 -3.87 10.93 16.84
N MET A 404 -3.15 9.85 17.18
CA MET A 404 -1.78 9.64 16.69
C MET A 404 -1.74 9.56 15.16
N SER A 405 -2.77 8.96 14.55
CA SER A 405 -2.87 8.83 13.10
C SER A 405 -3.26 10.13 12.41
N PHE A 406 -4.10 10.97 13.02
CA PHE A 406 -4.37 12.32 12.53
C PHE A 406 -3.09 13.18 12.53
N LEU A 407 -2.31 13.12 13.61
CA LEU A 407 -1.01 13.78 13.71
C LEU A 407 -0.01 13.26 12.65
N GLU A 408 0.02 11.95 12.41
CA GLU A 408 0.91 11.31 11.44
C GLU A 408 0.51 11.61 9.98
N ASN A 409 -0.76 11.43 9.63
CA ASN A 409 -1.25 11.48 8.26
C ASN A 409 -1.51 12.92 7.78
N GLU A 410 -2.16 13.74 8.60
CA GLU A 410 -2.60 15.09 8.19
C GLU A 410 -1.52 16.13 8.49
N LEU A 411 -0.84 15.97 9.62
CA LEU A 411 0.13 16.95 10.09
C LEU A 411 1.58 16.53 9.84
N GLY A 412 1.87 15.25 9.60
CA GLY A 412 3.19 14.76 9.20
C GLY A 412 4.14 14.45 10.37
N CYS A 413 3.64 14.29 11.59
CA CYS A 413 4.45 13.86 12.73
C CYS A 413 4.97 12.43 12.53
N ARG A 414 6.15 12.13 13.08
CA ARG A 414 6.70 10.77 13.16
C ARG A 414 7.37 10.54 14.51
N TRP A 415 7.26 9.34 15.04
CA TRP A 415 7.94 8.91 16.26
C TRP A 415 8.85 7.71 15.93
N TYR A 416 9.98 8.01 15.29
CA TYR A 416 10.90 6.98 14.78
C TYR A 416 11.50 6.13 15.88
N THR A 417 11.92 6.75 16.99
CA THR A 417 12.44 6.07 18.18
C THR A 417 11.98 6.79 19.44
N PRO A 418 12.18 6.23 20.65
CA PRO A 418 11.77 6.92 21.87
C PRO A 418 12.47 8.28 22.07
N GLN A 419 13.64 8.51 21.46
CA GLN A 419 14.37 9.77 21.54
C GLN A 419 14.27 10.64 20.28
N VAL A 420 13.72 10.12 19.18
CA VAL A 420 13.72 10.81 17.89
C VAL A 420 12.33 10.85 17.31
N SER A 421 11.76 12.05 17.30
CA SER A 421 10.54 12.39 16.60
C SER A 421 10.85 13.38 15.48
N PHE A 422 10.10 13.31 14.39
CA PHE A 422 10.08 14.35 13.37
C PHE A 422 8.80 15.17 13.52
N VAL A 423 8.98 16.46 13.71
CA VAL A 423 7.88 17.42 13.88
C VAL A 423 7.99 18.47 12.77
N PRO A 424 7.11 18.44 11.77
CA PRO A 424 7.15 19.43 10.70
C PRO A 424 6.74 20.80 11.25
N LYS A 425 7.42 21.86 10.83
CA LYS A 425 7.01 23.24 11.11
C LYS A 425 6.09 23.71 10.00
N LYS A 426 4.87 24.13 10.36
CA LYS A 426 3.84 24.59 9.40
C LYS A 426 3.30 25.94 9.85
N GLU A 427 3.38 26.94 8.98
CA GLU A 427 2.75 28.25 9.24
C GLU A 427 1.22 28.18 9.19
N ARG A 428 0.66 27.26 8.39
CA ARG A 428 -0.79 27.16 8.20
C ARG A 428 -1.18 25.72 7.86
N PHE A 429 -2.33 25.28 8.38
CA PHE A 429 -3.00 24.04 7.94
C PHE A 429 -4.44 24.34 7.51
N VAL A 430 -4.77 23.94 6.27
CA VAL A 430 -6.08 24.13 5.64
C VAL A 430 -6.63 22.77 5.24
N PHE A 431 -7.91 22.55 5.48
CA PHE A 431 -8.62 21.34 5.06
C PHE A 431 -10.00 21.70 4.52
N ASP A 432 -10.51 20.91 3.59
CA ASP A 432 -11.89 20.99 3.11
C ASP A 432 -12.66 19.71 3.47
N PHE A 433 -12.01 18.57 3.33
CA PHE A 433 -12.50 17.25 3.64
C PHE A 433 -11.40 16.43 4.31
N LEU A 434 -11.75 15.83 5.44
CA LEU A 434 -10.98 14.89 6.22
C LEU A 434 -11.86 13.66 6.40
N TYR A 435 -11.32 12.49 6.05
CA TYR A 435 -11.89 11.22 6.42
C TYR A 435 -10.81 10.15 6.37
N HIS A 436 -10.70 9.39 7.46
CA HIS A 436 -9.83 8.23 7.54
C HIS A 436 -10.40 7.25 8.54
N HIS A 437 -10.37 5.97 8.19
CA HIS A 437 -10.77 4.86 9.03
C HIS A 437 -9.72 3.76 8.93
N GLU A 438 -9.32 3.20 10.08
CA GLU A 438 -8.46 2.03 10.15
C GLU A 438 -8.85 1.16 11.35
N GLU A 439 -8.62 -0.13 11.21
CA GLU A 439 -8.69 -1.13 12.28
C GLU A 439 -7.41 -1.99 12.26
N PRO A 440 -6.99 -2.56 13.41
CA PRO A 440 -5.79 -3.39 13.43
C PRO A 440 -6.01 -4.72 12.72
N ALA A 441 -5.02 -5.15 11.94
CA ALA A 441 -5.00 -6.49 11.35
C ALA A 441 -4.74 -7.61 12.38
N LEU A 442 -4.09 -7.29 13.50
CA LEU A 442 -3.71 -8.22 14.56
C LEU A 442 -4.10 -7.66 15.92
N ARG A 443 -4.67 -8.51 16.78
CA ARG A 443 -5.12 -8.11 18.11
C ARG A 443 -3.94 -7.81 19.06
N VAL A 444 -2.96 -8.71 19.16
CA VAL A 444 -1.77 -8.52 20.02
C VAL A 444 -0.53 -8.28 19.16
N ARG A 445 0.10 -7.12 19.30
CA ARG A 445 1.25 -6.69 18.49
C ARG A 445 2.45 -6.48 19.39
N ASN A 446 3.43 -7.37 19.30
CA ASN A 446 4.55 -7.42 20.23
C ASN A 446 5.90 -7.35 19.50
N ASP A 447 6.58 -6.23 19.68
CA ASP A 447 7.88 -5.93 19.09
C ASP A 447 8.94 -6.00 20.18
N PHE A 448 9.96 -6.83 19.97
CA PHE A 448 11.02 -7.11 20.94
C PHE A 448 12.33 -6.39 20.61
N TYR A 449 12.32 -5.32 19.83
CA TYR A 449 13.46 -4.40 19.84
C TYR A 449 13.48 -3.55 21.11
N TYR A 450 14.68 -3.20 21.57
CA TYR A 450 14.89 -2.39 22.79
C TYR A 450 14.06 -1.09 22.79
N GLU A 451 13.91 -0.46 21.61
CA GLU A 451 13.10 0.74 21.40
C GLU A 451 11.62 0.53 21.73
N ALA A 452 11.06 -0.62 21.36
CA ALA A 452 9.65 -0.96 21.54
C ALA A 452 9.27 -1.25 23.01
N PHE A 453 10.27 -1.37 23.87
CA PHE A 453 10.05 -1.56 25.30
C PHE A 453 9.67 -0.26 26.02
N GLU A 454 9.91 0.90 25.41
CA GLU A 454 9.49 2.20 25.95
C GLU A 454 7.97 2.41 25.76
N PRO A 455 7.19 2.55 26.86
CA PRO A 455 5.72 2.54 26.77
C PRO A 455 5.12 3.68 25.94
N ILE A 456 5.68 4.89 25.98
CA ILE A 456 5.13 6.04 25.25
C ILE A 456 5.34 5.86 23.75
N TRP A 457 6.52 5.42 23.32
CA TRP A 457 6.82 5.09 21.93
C TRP A 457 5.92 3.96 21.42
N ALA A 458 5.72 2.91 22.23
CA ALA A 458 4.86 1.79 21.88
C ALA A 458 3.40 2.25 21.67
N ALA A 459 2.87 3.07 22.58
CA ALA A 459 1.51 3.63 22.45
C ALA A 459 1.36 4.51 21.20
N ARG A 460 2.34 5.39 20.93
CA ARG A 460 2.34 6.26 19.73
C ARG A 460 2.40 5.47 18.42
N ASN A 461 3.12 4.35 18.41
CA ASN A 461 3.25 3.46 17.24
C ASN A 461 2.31 2.24 17.27
N LYS A 462 1.23 2.31 18.06
CA LYS A 462 0.15 1.30 18.10
C LYS A 462 0.59 -0.11 18.51
N ILE A 463 1.71 -0.26 19.22
CA ILE A 463 2.14 -1.50 19.87
C ILE A 463 1.40 -1.66 21.20
N ASN A 464 0.77 -2.81 21.41
CA ASN A 464 -0.04 -3.09 22.60
C ASN A 464 0.35 -4.40 23.31
N GLY A 465 1.19 -5.23 22.72
CA GLY A 465 1.63 -6.50 23.30
C GLY A 465 2.77 -6.31 24.31
N ALA A 466 2.82 -7.19 25.29
CA ALA A 466 3.95 -7.29 26.22
C ALA A 466 4.10 -8.72 26.75
N MET A 467 5.34 -9.15 27.00
CA MET A 467 5.59 -10.28 27.90
C MET A 467 5.88 -9.75 29.28
N ASN A 468 5.08 -10.16 30.25
CA ASN A 468 4.88 -9.48 31.53
C ASN A 468 4.13 -8.15 31.38
N TYR A 469 3.37 -7.82 32.42
CA TYR A 469 2.63 -6.58 32.48
C TYR A 469 3.57 -5.37 32.59
N ARG A 470 3.21 -4.29 31.88
CA ARG A 470 3.78 -2.95 32.04
C ARG A 470 2.67 -1.92 31.96
N GLU A 471 2.86 -0.80 32.64
CA GLU A 471 2.00 0.36 32.46
C GLU A 471 2.30 1.03 31.12
N GLN A 472 1.25 1.37 30.37
CA GLN A 472 1.31 2.02 29.06
C GLN A 472 0.03 2.82 28.83
N PRO A 473 0.06 3.99 28.17
CA PRO A 473 -1.16 4.66 27.72
C PRO A 473 -2.06 3.71 26.91
N GLY A 474 -3.33 3.64 27.31
CA GLY A 474 -4.31 2.72 26.73
C GLY A 474 -4.15 1.23 27.12
N GLY A 475 -3.21 0.92 28.02
CA GLY A 475 -2.97 -0.44 28.50
C GLY A 475 -2.31 -1.36 27.48
N VAL A 476 -2.15 -2.62 27.87
CA VAL A 476 -1.50 -3.67 27.08
C VAL A 476 -2.32 -4.95 27.07
N GLU A 477 -2.18 -5.76 26.02
CA GLU A 477 -2.65 -7.14 25.97
C GLU A 477 -1.46 -8.07 26.25
N SER A 478 -1.27 -8.41 27.54
CA SER A 478 -0.08 -9.13 27.99
C SER A 478 -0.22 -10.66 27.96
N TYR A 479 0.90 -11.32 27.65
CA TYR A 479 1.08 -12.77 27.77
C TYR A 479 1.88 -13.06 29.04
N TRP A 480 1.32 -13.87 29.96
CA TRP A 480 1.89 -14.01 31.31
C TRP A 480 3.31 -14.59 31.35
N ALA A 481 3.49 -15.80 30.81
CA ALA A 481 4.76 -16.52 30.83
C ALA A 481 4.72 -17.68 29.83
N VAL A 482 5.85 -18.33 29.58
CA VAL A 482 5.95 -19.63 28.86
C VAL A 482 6.79 -20.59 29.71
N HIS A 483 6.88 -21.86 29.31
CA HIS A 483 7.62 -22.88 30.05
C HIS A 483 7.15 -23.02 31.50
N THR A 484 5.84 -23.04 31.68
CA THR A 484 5.19 -22.84 32.99
C THR A 484 4.99 -24.11 33.80
N PHE A 485 5.29 -25.30 33.26
CA PHE A 485 5.17 -26.55 34.00
C PHE A 485 5.94 -26.55 35.32
N TYR A 486 7.23 -26.22 35.34
CA TYR A 486 8.00 -26.19 36.59
C TYR A 486 7.77 -24.93 37.44
N PRO A 487 7.57 -23.72 36.88
CA PRO A 487 7.08 -22.59 37.66
C PRO A 487 5.77 -22.87 38.41
N LEU A 488 4.85 -23.63 37.81
CA LEU A 488 3.59 -24.01 38.44
C LEU A 488 3.74 -25.29 39.28
N MET A 489 4.65 -26.21 38.98
CA MET A 489 4.87 -27.44 39.76
C MET A 489 6.37 -27.72 39.95
N PRO A 490 7.05 -27.00 40.85
CA PRO A 490 8.50 -27.11 41.05
C PRO A 490 8.93 -28.52 41.46
N PRO A 491 9.91 -29.15 40.78
CA PRO A 491 10.43 -30.47 41.16
C PRO A 491 10.86 -30.57 42.62
N GLU A 492 11.44 -29.51 43.18
CA GLU A 492 11.91 -29.46 44.55
C GLU A 492 10.77 -29.63 45.56
N GLU A 493 9.55 -29.25 45.19
CA GLU A 493 8.36 -29.34 46.03
C GLU A 493 7.72 -30.75 45.97
N PHE A 494 7.62 -31.34 44.77
CA PHE A 494 6.80 -32.55 44.58
C PHE A 494 7.60 -33.82 44.26
N PHE A 495 8.72 -33.74 43.54
CA PHE A 495 9.42 -34.93 43.07
C PHE A 495 9.90 -35.88 44.20
N PRO A 496 10.37 -35.40 45.38
CA PRO A 496 10.81 -36.28 46.46
C PRO A 496 9.75 -37.25 46.97
N THR A 497 8.47 -36.85 46.97
CA THR A 497 7.34 -37.67 47.46
C THR A 497 6.42 -38.17 46.35
N HIS A 498 6.41 -37.50 45.19
CA HIS A 498 5.55 -37.77 44.04
C HIS A 498 6.33 -37.81 42.71
N PRO A 499 7.30 -38.72 42.54
CA PRO A 499 8.03 -38.85 41.28
C PRO A 499 7.12 -39.18 40.09
N GLU A 500 5.95 -39.77 40.31
CA GLU A 500 4.93 -40.09 39.31
C GLU A 500 4.27 -38.86 38.67
N TYR A 501 4.42 -37.67 39.25
CA TYR A 501 3.95 -36.41 38.65
C TYR A 501 4.82 -35.97 37.47
N TYR A 502 6.03 -36.51 37.37
CA TYR A 502 7.03 -36.12 36.39
C TYR A 502 7.21 -37.21 35.33
N SER A 503 7.88 -36.83 34.24
CA SER A 503 8.00 -37.70 33.06
C SER A 503 8.68 -39.03 33.39
N MET A 504 8.22 -40.09 32.73
CA MET A 504 9.00 -41.30 32.57
C MET A 504 9.92 -41.12 31.36
N LEU A 505 11.22 -41.32 31.52
CA LEU A 505 12.20 -41.40 30.43
C LEU A 505 13.02 -42.66 30.62
N GLU A 506 13.10 -43.51 29.58
CA GLU A 506 13.87 -44.76 29.59
C GLU A 506 13.53 -45.65 30.81
N GLY A 507 12.25 -45.71 31.17
CA GLY A 507 11.77 -46.50 32.32
C GLY A 507 12.04 -45.90 33.70
N LYS A 508 12.58 -44.68 33.79
CA LYS A 508 12.82 -43.96 35.06
C LYS A 508 12.02 -42.65 35.14
N ARG A 509 11.40 -42.39 36.29
CA ARG A 509 10.81 -41.08 36.59
C ARG A 509 11.91 -40.05 36.83
N THR A 510 11.84 -38.92 36.13
CA THR A 510 12.82 -37.84 36.24
C THR A 510 12.19 -36.49 35.93
N TRP A 511 12.78 -35.45 36.50
CA TRP A 511 12.48 -34.04 36.22
C TRP A 511 13.66 -33.34 35.50
N GLU A 512 14.84 -33.97 35.45
CA GLU A 512 16.01 -33.42 34.77
C GLU A 512 15.79 -33.45 33.25
N ARG A 513 15.79 -32.26 32.62
CA ARG A 513 15.56 -32.09 31.17
C ARG A 513 14.30 -32.81 30.68
N ALA A 514 13.24 -32.75 31.50
CA ALA A 514 12.01 -33.50 31.32
C ALA A 514 10.76 -32.60 31.48
N GLN A 515 9.60 -33.24 31.42
CA GLN A 515 8.28 -32.60 31.47
C GLN A 515 7.46 -33.15 32.65
N LEU A 516 6.19 -32.75 32.75
CA LEU A 516 5.22 -33.38 33.65
C LEU A 516 4.57 -34.61 33.02
N CYS A 517 4.09 -35.54 33.84
CA CYS A 517 3.25 -36.64 33.40
C CYS A 517 1.80 -36.16 33.26
N LEU A 518 1.44 -35.67 32.07
CA LEU A 518 0.15 -35.00 31.83
C LEU A 518 -1.08 -35.89 32.02
N THR A 519 -0.93 -37.22 32.01
CA THR A 519 -2.03 -38.16 32.26
C THR A 519 -2.26 -38.50 33.73
N ASN A 520 -1.50 -37.89 34.65
CA ASN A 520 -1.71 -38.05 36.08
C ASN A 520 -2.85 -37.12 36.57
N PRO A 521 -3.92 -37.62 37.21
CA PRO A 521 -5.06 -36.80 37.63
C PRO A 521 -4.71 -35.78 38.72
N ASP A 522 -3.74 -36.06 39.59
CA ASP A 522 -3.33 -35.12 40.64
C ASP A 522 -2.54 -33.93 40.05
N VAL A 523 -1.74 -34.18 39.00
CA VAL A 523 -1.07 -33.12 38.23
C VAL A 523 -2.10 -32.16 37.63
N LEU A 524 -3.18 -32.69 37.04
CA LEU A 524 -4.26 -31.85 36.50
C LEU A 524 -4.93 -31.01 37.58
N LYS A 525 -5.26 -31.62 38.73
CA LYS A 525 -5.89 -30.93 39.86
C LYS A 525 -5.00 -29.78 40.37
N ILE A 526 -3.73 -30.06 40.63
CA ILE A 526 -2.76 -29.05 41.14
C ILE A 526 -2.60 -27.92 40.12
N MET A 527 -2.51 -28.25 38.82
CA MET A 527 -2.36 -27.26 37.77
C MET A 527 -3.57 -26.33 37.68
N ILE A 528 -4.80 -26.86 37.71
CA ILE A 528 -6.03 -26.06 37.72
C ILE A 528 -6.03 -25.10 38.91
N GLU A 529 -5.74 -25.61 40.12
CA GLU A 529 -5.73 -24.79 41.34
C GLU A 529 -4.69 -23.65 41.25
N ARG A 530 -3.48 -23.95 40.77
CA ARG A 530 -2.41 -22.95 40.66
C ARG A 530 -2.64 -21.93 39.54
N VAL A 531 -3.17 -22.35 38.38
CA VAL A 531 -3.54 -21.41 37.30
C VAL A 531 -4.66 -20.48 37.76
N LYS A 532 -5.71 -21.00 38.40
CA LYS A 532 -6.78 -20.15 38.97
C LYS A 532 -6.23 -19.17 40.01
N LYS A 533 -5.30 -19.62 40.87
CA LYS A 533 -4.63 -18.74 41.83
C LYS A 533 -3.88 -17.63 41.12
N THR A 534 -3.08 -17.95 40.10
CA THR A 534 -2.35 -16.95 39.30
C THR A 534 -3.28 -15.95 38.63
N MET A 535 -4.38 -16.41 38.03
CA MET A 535 -5.37 -15.52 37.41
C MET A 535 -6.03 -14.54 38.39
N ARG A 536 -6.22 -14.94 39.66
CA ARG A 536 -6.74 -14.04 40.71
C ARG A 536 -5.70 -13.06 41.21
N GLU A 537 -4.46 -13.52 41.37
CA GLU A 537 -3.36 -12.70 41.86
C GLU A 537 -2.83 -11.72 40.81
N LYS A 538 -3.02 -12.04 39.53
CA LYS A 538 -2.51 -11.30 38.38
C LYS A 538 -3.56 -11.18 37.27
N PRO A 539 -4.70 -10.50 37.50
CA PRO A 539 -5.84 -10.47 36.58
C PRO A 539 -5.59 -9.70 35.26
N GLU A 540 -4.48 -8.96 35.18
CA GLU A 540 -4.13 -8.07 34.06
C GLU A 540 -3.72 -8.80 32.77
N TYR A 541 -3.36 -10.09 32.85
CA TYR A 541 -2.98 -10.86 31.67
C TYR A 541 -4.19 -11.31 30.86
N LEU A 542 -4.04 -11.29 29.53
CA LEU A 542 -5.01 -11.84 28.60
C LEU A 542 -4.84 -13.35 28.45
N ILE A 543 -3.59 -13.81 28.40
CA ILE A 543 -3.23 -15.20 28.12
C ILE A 543 -2.37 -15.76 29.26
N TYR A 544 -2.82 -16.87 29.86
CA TYR A 544 -2.12 -17.59 30.94
C TYR A 544 -1.64 -18.93 30.41
N SER A 545 -0.33 -19.12 30.34
CA SER A 545 0.24 -20.30 29.71
C SER A 545 0.28 -21.52 30.61
N VAL A 546 -0.06 -22.67 30.06
CA VAL A 546 0.16 -24.01 30.61
C VAL A 546 0.94 -24.78 29.57
N SER A 547 2.28 -24.75 29.67
CA SER A 547 3.16 -25.16 28.58
C SER A 547 4.39 -25.94 29.05
N GLN A 548 4.85 -26.81 28.15
CA GLN A 548 6.06 -27.60 28.30
C GLN A 548 7.28 -26.75 28.67
N ASN A 549 8.17 -27.31 29.49
CA ASN A 549 9.50 -26.77 29.75
C ASN A 549 10.33 -26.76 28.45
N ASP A 550 11.37 -25.94 28.39
CA ASP A 550 12.28 -25.81 27.24
C ASP A 550 13.23 -27.02 27.11
N TRP A 551 12.65 -28.20 26.90
CA TRP A 551 13.33 -29.48 26.77
C TRP A 551 12.66 -30.36 25.70
N ARG A 552 13.45 -31.20 25.04
CA ARG A 552 13.04 -32.00 23.88
C ARG A 552 12.34 -33.34 24.20
N ASN A 553 12.32 -33.75 25.47
CA ASN A 553 11.90 -35.11 25.84
C ASN A 553 10.42 -35.15 26.26
N PRO A 554 9.53 -35.84 25.52
CA PRO A 554 8.17 -36.12 25.98
C PRO A 554 8.15 -37.18 27.09
N CYS A 555 7.07 -37.23 27.87
CA CYS A 555 6.85 -38.31 28.83
C CYS A 555 6.57 -39.64 28.08
N GLN A 556 7.35 -40.67 28.38
CA GLN A 556 7.28 -41.99 27.73
C GLN A 556 6.41 -43.00 28.51
N CYS A 557 5.58 -42.57 29.46
CA CYS A 557 4.69 -43.49 30.16
C CYS A 557 3.57 -43.99 29.22
N ASP A 558 3.09 -45.21 29.45
CA ASP A 558 2.10 -45.87 28.59
C ASP A 558 0.85 -45.01 28.34
N ASN A 559 0.37 -44.30 29.37
CA ASN A 559 -0.82 -43.46 29.25
C ASN A 559 -0.60 -42.24 28.35
N CYS A 560 0.53 -41.53 28.50
CA CYS A 560 0.85 -40.40 27.62
C CYS A 560 1.07 -40.88 26.19
N GLN A 561 1.82 -41.97 26.02
CA GLN A 561 2.15 -42.51 24.71
C GLN A 561 0.93 -43.11 24.00
N ALA A 562 -0.05 -43.66 24.72
CA ALA A 562 -1.32 -44.08 24.13
C ALA A 562 -2.07 -42.91 23.48
N ILE A 563 -2.08 -41.73 24.10
CA ILE A 563 -2.68 -40.52 23.50
C ILE A 563 -1.84 -40.05 22.31
N ALA A 564 -0.52 -39.95 22.45
CA ALA A 564 0.37 -39.50 21.38
C ALA A 564 0.26 -40.38 20.13
N GLN A 565 0.21 -41.70 20.30
CA GLN A 565 0.02 -42.67 19.20
C GLN A 565 -1.35 -42.53 18.54
N LYS A 566 -2.42 -42.39 19.33
CA LYS A 566 -3.79 -42.20 18.81
C LYS A 566 -3.91 -40.92 17.97
N GLU A 567 -3.25 -39.86 18.41
CA GLU A 567 -3.26 -38.55 17.73
C GLU A 567 -2.19 -38.43 16.65
N GLY A 568 -1.25 -39.37 16.56
CA GLY A 568 -0.12 -39.34 15.63
C GLY A 568 0.85 -38.18 15.88
N SER A 569 0.84 -37.62 17.08
CA SER A 569 1.68 -36.48 17.49
C SER A 569 1.82 -36.40 19.01
N GLU A 570 3.01 -35.98 19.48
CA GLU A 570 3.28 -35.70 20.90
C GLU A 570 2.56 -34.44 21.42
N SER A 571 1.95 -33.63 20.55
CA SER A 571 1.03 -32.58 20.99
C SER A 571 -0.26 -33.15 21.59
N GLY A 572 -0.60 -34.42 21.31
CA GLY A 572 -1.81 -35.08 21.80
C GLY A 572 -2.00 -35.00 23.32
N PRO A 573 -1.05 -35.51 24.13
CA PRO A 573 -1.09 -35.39 25.59
C PRO A 573 -1.19 -33.94 26.09
N LEU A 574 -0.51 -33.01 25.42
CA LEU A 574 -0.51 -31.60 25.79
C LEU A 574 -1.89 -30.97 25.59
N ILE A 575 -2.50 -31.14 24.41
CA ILE A 575 -3.82 -30.59 24.11
C ILE A 575 -4.90 -31.25 24.95
N TRP A 576 -4.81 -32.57 25.17
CA TRP A 576 -5.72 -33.28 26.06
C TRP A 576 -5.73 -32.67 27.48
N PHE A 577 -4.54 -32.35 28.01
CA PHE A 577 -4.39 -31.76 29.33
C PHE A 577 -4.85 -30.29 29.37
N VAL A 578 -4.37 -29.48 28.43
CA VAL A 578 -4.68 -28.05 28.35
C VAL A 578 -6.18 -27.80 28.18
N ASN A 579 -6.88 -28.62 27.39
CA ASN A 579 -8.33 -28.50 27.22
C ASN A 579 -9.08 -28.67 28.55
N GLN A 580 -8.65 -29.56 29.44
CA GLN A 580 -9.29 -29.76 30.74
C GLN A 580 -9.01 -28.58 31.68
N VAL A 581 -7.79 -28.02 31.64
CA VAL A 581 -7.48 -26.78 32.39
C VAL A 581 -8.33 -25.62 31.88
N ALA A 582 -8.40 -25.44 30.55
CA ALA A 582 -9.18 -24.39 29.90
C ALA A 582 -10.68 -24.48 30.21
N GLU A 583 -11.24 -25.70 30.24
CA GLU A 583 -12.61 -25.95 30.67
C GLU A 583 -12.85 -25.56 32.13
N ALA A 584 -11.93 -25.94 33.03
CA ALA A 584 -12.08 -25.69 34.46
C ALA A 584 -12.02 -24.19 34.83
N VAL A 585 -11.33 -23.37 34.03
CA VAL A 585 -11.19 -21.92 34.28
C VAL A 585 -12.27 -21.08 33.59
N ALA A 586 -12.89 -21.58 32.50
CA ALA A 586 -13.77 -20.80 31.64
C ALA A 586 -14.94 -20.12 32.38
N GLY A 587 -15.50 -20.78 33.40
CA GLY A 587 -16.60 -20.22 34.19
C GLY A 587 -16.19 -19.05 35.10
N ASP A 588 -14.97 -19.10 35.65
CA ASP A 588 -14.46 -18.08 36.57
C ASP A 588 -13.80 -16.90 35.81
N PHE A 589 -13.27 -17.16 34.61
CA PHE A 589 -12.47 -16.22 33.82
C PHE A 589 -12.86 -16.24 32.32
N PRO A 590 -14.09 -15.84 31.97
CA PRO A 590 -14.62 -16.00 30.61
C PRO A 590 -13.95 -15.09 29.56
N ASP A 591 -13.22 -14.06 29.98
CA ASP A 591 -12.51 -13.11 29.12
C ASP A 591 -11.02 -13.47 28.91
N LYS A 592 -10.55 -14.60 29.47
CA LYS A 592 -9.13 -15.00 29.47
C LYS A 592 -8.89 -16.25 28.63
N PHE A 593 -7.67 -16.36 28.12
CA PHE A 593 -7.21 -17.54 27.37
C PHE A 593 -6.21 -18.38 28.17
N ILE A 594 -6.20 -19.68 27.90
CA ILE A 594 -5.10 -20.57 28.24
C ILE A 594 -4.17 -20.70 27.03
N GLY A 595 -2.92 -20.30 27.20
CA GLY A 595 -1.89 -20.47 26.17
C GLY A 595 -1.16 -21.81 26.31
N THR A 596 -0.67 -22.38 25.21
CA THR A 596 0.31 -23.48 25.25
C THR A 596 1.24 -23.44 24.04
N LEU A 597 2.35 -24.16 24.08
CA LEU A 597 3.36 -24.15 23.02
C LEU A 597 3.15 -25.30 22.03
N ALA A 598 3.27 -25.00 20.74
CA ALA A 598 3.55 -25.95 19.67
C ALA A 598 5.01 -25.76 19.26
N TYR A 599 5.91 -26.41 20.00
CA TYR A 599 7.35 -26.13 19.97
C TYR A 599 8.15 -27.43 20.05
N GLN A 600 9.21 -27.55 19.24
CA GLN A 600 10.05 -28.75 19.17
C GLN A 600 9.21 -30.03 18.98
N TYR A 601 9.20 -30.93 19.96
CA TYR A 601 8.54 -32.23 19.88
C TYR A 601 7.01 -32.13 19.80
N THR A 602 6.39 -31.02 20.21
CA THR A 602 4.95 -30.77 20.11
C THR A 602 4.53 -29.91 18.92
N ARG A 603 5.45 -29.59 17.99
CA ARG A 603 5.17 -28.70 16.86
C ARG A 603 4.09 -29.25 15.93
N LYS A 604 4.05 -30.57 15.72
CA LYS A 604 3.08 -31.23 14.84
C LYS A 604 1.65 -31.20 15.43
N PRO A 605 0.62 -30.79 14.67
CA PRO A 605 -0.77 -30.77 15.15
C PRO A 605 -1.35 -32.17 15.43
N CYS A 606 -2.36 -32.22 16.31
CA CYS A 606 -3.11 -33.45 16.62
C CYS A 606 -4.00 -33.88 15.45
N LYS A 607 -4.14 -35.19 15.23
CA LYS A 607 -5.03 -35.72 14.18
C LYS A 607 -6.52 -35.43 14.46
N ASN A 608 -7.00 -35.77 15.67
CA ASN A 608 -8.43 -35.72 16.02
C ASN A 608 -8.73 -34.75 17.15
N LEU A 609 -7.84 -34.59 18.14
CA LEU A 609 -8.02 -33.62 19.22
C LEU A 609 -8.01 -32.19 18.66
N ARG A 610 -8.85 -31.35 19.23
CA ARG A 610 -9.01 -29.93 18.87
C ARG A 610 -8.84 -29.08 20.12
N PRO A 611 -8.04 -28.00 20.09
CA PRO A 611 -8.02 -27.01 21.16
C PRO A 611 -9.42 -26.42 21.41
N ARG A 612 -9.75 -26.10 22.66
CA ARG A 612 -11.02 -25.40 23.00
C ARG A 612 -11.00 -23.94 22.55
N ASP A 613 -12.17 -23.31 22.49
CA ASP A 613 -12.36 -21.91 22.09
C ASP A 613 -11.51 -20.92 22.89
N ASN A 614 -11.27 -21.18 24.18
CA ASN A 614 -10.42 -20.35 25.03
C ASN A 614 -8.96 -20.83 25.12
N VAL A 615 -8.48 -21.63 24.15
CA VAL A 615 -7.09 -22.09 24.05
C VAL A 615 -6.37 -21.40 22.89
N VAL A 616 -5.17 -20.89 23.18
CA VAL A 616 -4.27 -20.26 22.20
C VAL A 616 -3.04 -21.13 22.00
N ILE A 617 -2.82 -21.58 20.76
CA ILE A 617 -1.63 -22.37 20.40
C ILE A 617 -0.52 -21.44 19.94
N ARG A 618 0.63 -21.49 20.62
CA ARG A 618 1.78 -20.65 20.32
C ARG A 618 2.85 -21.39 19.52
N LEU A 619 3.01 -21.06 18.25
CA LEU A 619 4.03 -21.65 17.36
C LEU A 619 5.31 -20.81 17.38
N CYS A 620 6.46 -21.47 17.22
CA CYS A 620 7.76 -20.82 17.08
C CYS A 620 8.36 -21.12 15.70
N SER A 621 8.89 -20.12 15.01
CA SER A 621 9.52 -20.26 13.67
C SER A 621 11.03 -20.50 13.72
N ILE A 622 11.57 -20.91 14.87
CA ILE A 622 13.01 -20.90 15.18
C ILE A 622 13.89 -21.67 14.18
N GLU A 623 13.33 -22.69 13.51
CA GLU A 623 14.06 -23.51 12.51
C GLU A 623 14.00 -22.96 11.08
N CYS A 624 13.30 -21.85 10.84
CA CYS A 624 13.06 -21.31 9.51
C CYS A 624 14.28 -20.59 8.93
N CYS A 625 14.30 -20.47 7.60
CA CYS A 625 15.08 -19.48 6.87
C CYS A 625 14.43 -18.10 7.03
N PHE A 626 15.23 -17.10 7.40
CA PHE A 626 14.80 -15.70 7.56
C PHE A 626 15.22 -14.77 6.41
N ALA A 627 15.77 -15.34 5.32
CA ALA A 627 16.14 -14.59 4.11
C ALA A 627 15.00 -14.58 3.07
N HIS A 628 14.10 -15.55 3.15
CA HIS A 628 13.02 -15.77 2.18
C HIS A 628 11.69 -15.91 2.89
N ASP A 629 10.60 -15.53 2.23
CA ASP A 629 9.26 -15.76 2.77
C ASP A 629 8.98 -17.26 2.94
N PHE A 630 8.03 -17.58 3.80
CA PHE A 630 7.76 -18.98 4.16
C PHE A 630 7.30 -19.85 2.98
N HIS A 631 6.51 -19.32 2.04
CA HIS A 631 5.92 -20.13 0.98
C HIS A 631 6.88 -20.35 -0.20
N SER A 632 7.85 -19.45 -0.41
CA SER A 632 8.86 -19.58 -1.47
C SER A 632 10.07 -20.43 -1.08
N CYS A 633 10.33 -20.61 0.21
CA CYS A 633 11.54 -21.28 0.71
C CYS A 633 11.31 -22.75 1.06
N PRO A 634 12.03 -23.71 0.44
CA PRO A 634 11.90 -25.13 0.77
C PRO A 634 12.25 -25.48 2.22
N GLU A 635 13.16 -24.74 2.87
CA GLU A 635 13.52 -24.95 4.28
C GLU A 635 12.33 -24.68 5.23
N ASN A 636 11.39 -23.85 4.80
CA ASN A 636 10.24 -23.41 5.60
C ASN A 636 9.02 -24.34 5.43
N ALA A 637 9.08 -25.34 4.54
CA ALA A 637 7.94 -26.18 4.16
C ALA A 637 7.32 -26.93 5.36
N TYR A 638 8.15 -27.45 6.28
CA TYR A 638 7.65 -28.13 7.47
C TYR A 638 6.93 -27.19 8.44
N PHE A 639 7.44 -25.96 8.58
CA PHE A 639 6.83 -24.97 9.45
C PHE A 639 5.46 -24.52 8.89
N ILE A 640 5.35 -24.27 7.59
CA ILE A 640 4.07 -23.93 6.95
C ILE A 640 3.06 -25.07 7.08
N ALA A 641 3.47 -26.32 6.86
CA ALA A 641 2.59 -27.47 7.06
C ALA A 641 2.07 -27.55 8.50
N ASP A 642 2.92 -27.27 9.49
CA ASP A 642 2.51 -27.24 10.90
C ASP A 642 1.60 -26.02 11.19
N LEU A 643 1.90 -24.83 10.67
CA LEU A 643 1.10 -23.61 10.82
C LEU A 643 -0.31 -23.78 10.26
N GLU A 644 -0.43 -24.19 8.99
CA GLU A 644 -1.72 -24.44 8.32
C GLU A 644 -2.48 -25.58 9.00
N GLY A 645 -1.76 -26.63 9.42
CA GLY A 645 -2.34 -27.76 10.13
C GLY A 645 -2.92 -27.36 11.49
N TRP A 646 -2.26 -26.48 12.24
CA TRP A 646 -2.80 -25.90 13.47
C TRP A 646 -3.95 -24.94 13.19
N ALA A 647 -3.83 -24.06 12.19
CA ALA A 647 -4.88 -23.12 11.81
C ALA A 647 -6.18 -23.84 11.42
N ALA A 648 -6.09 -25.03 10.83
CA ALA A 648 -7.25 -25.86 10.49
C ALA A 648 -8.02 -26.38 11.72
N ILE A 649 -7.37 -26.51 12.88
CA ILE A 649 -7.94 -27.18 14.05
C ILE A 649 -8.09 -26.31 15.29
N ALA A 650 -7.31 -25.24 15.41
CA ALA A 650 -7.30 -24.32 16.53
C ALA A 650 -8.14 -23.07 16.22
N PRO A 651 -8.83 -22.50 17.22
CA PRO A 651 -9.55 -21.24 17.06
C PRO A 651 -8.61 -20.03 17.03
N HIS A 652 -7.49 -20.10 17.77
CA HIS A 652 -6.56 -19.00 17.94
C HIS A 652 -5.11 -19.48 17.91
N LEU A 653 -4.29 -18.85 17.06
CA LEU A 653 -2.84 -19.00 17.08
C LEU A 653 -2.18 -17.75 17.69
N TYR A 654 -1.01 -17.95 18.27
CA TYR A 654 -0.08 -16.87 18.62
C TYR A 654 1.28 -17.23 18.05
N ILE A 655 1.98 -16.28 17.47
CA ILE A 655 3.26 -16.56 16.82
C ILE A 655 4.41 -16.00 17.64
N TRP A 656 5.44 -16.81 17.79
CA TRP A 656 6.75 -16.40 18.24
C TRP A 656 7.69 -16.48 17.04
N ASP A 657 7.84 -15.36 16.34
CA ASP A 657 8.74 -15.20 15.20
C ASP A 657 10.07 -14.58 15.66
N TYR A 658 11.08 -14.60 14.79
CA TYR A 658 12.43 -14.16 15.09
C TYR A 658 12.97 -13.24 14.00
N VAL A 659 13.42 -12.04 14.39
CA VAL A 659 13.93 -11.01 13.46
C VAL A 659 15.39 -10.64 13.76
N VAL A 660 16.13 -11.51 14.44
CA VAL A 660 17.47 -11.25 14.97
C VAL A 660 18.42 -12.44 14.81
N ASN A 661 19.72 -12.16 14.80
CA ASN A 661 20.78 -13.15 14.97
C ASN A 661 21.26 -13.18 16.43
N PHE A 662 20.89 -14.21 17.20
CA PHE A 662 21.24 -14.30 18.63
C PHE A 662 22.75 -14.44 18.88
N SER A 663 23.49 -15.02 17.93
CA SER A 663 24.94 -15.12 18.02
C SER A 663 25.64 -13.77 17.86
N HIS A 664 25.05 -12.84 17.08
CA HIS A 664 25.66 -11.56 16.71
C HIS A 664 24.63 -10.44 16.47
N TYR A 665 24.15 -9.78 17.53
CA TYR A 665 23.19 -8.68 17.42
C TYR A 665 23.64 -7.52 16.52
N ILE A 666 24.94 -7.17 16.55
CA ILE A 666 25.49 -6.03 15.79
C ILE A 666 25.70 -6.37 14.30
N GLN A 667 25.82 -7.64 13.93
CA GLN A 667 26.18 -8.04 12.57
C GLN A 667 25.07 -7.71 11.55
N PRO A 668 25.40 -7.43 10.27
CA PRO A 668 24.38 -7.28 9.24
C PRO A 668 23.48 -8.51 9.11
N TYR A 669 22.16 -8.31 9.02
CA TYR A 669 21.18 -9.39 8.98
C TYR A 669 20.03 -9.09 7.99
N PRO A 670 20.14 -9.46 6.70
CA PRO A 670 19.27 -8.93 5.64
C PRO A 670 17.85 -9.55 5.58
N ASN A 671 17.04 -9.38 6.63
CA ASN A 671 15.71 -10.01 6.78
C ASN A 671 14.52 -9.03 6.67
N PHE A 672 14.70 -7.78 6.25
CA PHE A 672 13.54 -6.88 6.04
C PHE A 672 12.53 -7.40 5.00
N PRO A 673 12.95 -8.00 3.86
CA PRO A 673 12.00 -8.43 2.82
C PRO A 673 10.99 -9.48 3.30
N VAL A 674 11.30 -10.25 4.35
CA VAL A 674 10.42 -11.33 4.83
C VAL A 674 9.34 -10.84 5.79
N LEU A 675 9.49 -9.66 6.41
CA LEU A 675 8.58 -9.16 7.44
C LEU A 675 7.12 -9.11 6.96
N LYS A 676 6.85 -8.40 5.84
CA LYS A 676 5.50 -8.28 5.27
C LYS A 676 4.87 -9.64 4.92
N PRO A 677 5.48 -10.49 4.06
CA PRO A 677 4.86 -11.74 3.68
C PRO A 677 4.68 -12.71 4.87
N ASN A 678 5.61 -12.73 5.83
CA ASN A 678 5.47 -13.58 7.02
C ASN A 678 4.30 -13.14 7.91
N ILE A 679 4.17 -11.83 8.19
CA ILE A 679 3.05 -11.29 8.99
C ILE A 679 1.70 -11.56 8.31
N ILE A 680 1.63 -11.44 6.98
CA ILE A 680 0.42 -11.80 6.20
C ILE A 680 0.11 -13.29 6.38
N ALA A 681 1.09 -14.18 6.19
CA ALA A 681 0.90 -15.62 6.34
C ALA A 681 0.41 -15.99 7.75
N PHE A 682 0.92 -15.32 8.79
CA PHE A 682 0.47 -15.53 10.16
C PHE A 682 -0.97 -15.07 10.39
N ARG A 683 -1.33 -13.84 9.97
CA ARG A 683 -2.69 -13.31 10.07
C ARG A 683 -3.70 -14.23 9.38
N ASP A 684 -3.40 -14.63 8.14
CA ASP A 684 -4.29 -15.45 7.32
C ASP A 684 -4.47 -16.86 7.90
N ASN A 685 -3.53 -17.31 8.74
CA ASN A 685 -3.59 -18.57 9.50
C ASN A 685 -4.10 -18.40 10.94
N LYS A 686 -4.97 -17.41 11.21
CA LYS A 686 -5.64 -17.18 12.50
C LYS A 686 -4.72 -16.78 13.66
N ALA A 687 -3.57 -16.18 13.38
CA ALA A 687 -2.78 -15.54 14.44
C ALA A 687 -3.56 -14.36 15.03
N ILE A 688 -3.91 -14.45 16.31
CA ILE A 688 -4.46 -13.31 17.07
C ILE A 688 -3.34 -12.44 17.64
N GLY A 689 -2.11 -12.95 17.69
CA GLY A 689 -0.97 -12.23 18.18
C GLY A 689 0.34 -12.68 17.57
N ILE A 690 1.26 -11.75 17.40
CA ILE A 690 2.61 -11.99 16.89
C ILE A 690 3.61 -11.31 17.82
N MET A 691 4.64 -12.08 18.19
CA MET A 691 5.84 -11.58 18.84
C MET A 691 7.01 -11.73 17.89
N GLU A 692 7.56 -10.60 17.44
CA GLU A 692 8.78 -10.53 16.63
C GLU A 692 9.99 -10.46 17.56
N GLN A 693 10.53 -11.61 18.00
CA GLN A 693 11.65 -11.63 18.93
C GLN A 693 12.90 -11.03 18.30
N ALA A 694 13.48 -10.04 18.99
CA ALA A 694 14.61 -9.26 18.48
C ALA A 694 15.72 -9.04 19.52
N ALA A 695 16.62 -8.08 19.25
CA ALA A 695 17.67 -7.66 20.17
C ALA A 695 17.11 -6.79 21.31
N TYR A 696 16.38 -7.41 22.24
CA TYR A 696 15.60 -6.71 23.27
C TYR A 696 16.43 -6.17 24.44
N GLN A 697 17.62 -6.72 24.70
CA GLN A 697 18.40 -6.41 25.90
C GLN A 697 19.25 -5.13 25.79
N SER A 698 19.52 -4.63 24.58
CA SER A 698 20.42 -3.50 24.38
C SER A 698 20.19 -2.82 23.04
N ARG A 699 20.64 -1.56 22.95
CA ARG A 699 20.76 -0.83 21.68
C ARG A 699 21.88 -1.40 20.80
N GLY A 700 21.97 -0.92 19.57
CA GLY A 700 23.13 -1.15 18.69
C GLY A 700 23.05 -2.40 17.84
N GLY A 701 21.93 -3.13 17.89
CA GLY A 701 21.64 -4.15 16.88
C GLY A 701 21.59 -3.53 15.48
N GLU A 702 21.96 -4.30 14.45
CA GLU A 702 21.93 -3.77 13.09
C GLU A 702 20.52 -3.29 12.75
N PHE A 703 20.39 -2.05 12.26
CA PHE A 703 19.12 -1.38 11.95
C PHE A 703 17.98 -1.63 12.96
N ALA A 704 18.30 -1.75 14.26
CA ALA A 704 17.32 -2.06 15.29
C ALA A 704 16.20 -0.99 15.33
N GLU A 705 16.57 0.29 15.31
CA GLU A 705 15.62 1.40 15.30
C GLU A 705 14.68 1.38 14.08
N LEU A 706 15.23 1.07 12.90
CA LEU A 706 14.45 0.99 11.66
C LEU A 706 13.52 -0.23 11.66
N ARG A 707 13.99 -1.41 12.10
CA ARG A 707 13.15 -2.61 12.18
C ARG A 707 12.01 -2.42 13.16
N ALA A 708 12.28 -1.87 14.34
CA ALA A 708 11.23 -1.59 15.32
C ALA A 708 10.12 -0.71 14.70
N TYR A 709 10.53 0.36 14.02
CA TYR A 709 9.60 1.25 13.34
C TYR A 709 8.79 0.53 12.24
N VAL A 710 9.43 -0.24 11.36
CA VAL A 710 8.76 -0.98 10.28
C VAL A 710 7.81 -2.05 10.83
N ILE A 711 8.25 -2.84 11.81
CA ILE A 711 7.44 -3.88 12.46
C ILE A 711 6.18 -3.26 13.08
N SER A 712 6.31 -2.11 13.77
CA SER A 712 5.15 -1.43 14.35
C SER A 712 4.07 -1.06 13.33
N LYS A 713 4.48 -0.66 12.12
CA LYS A 713 3.54 -0.33 11.03
C LYS A 713 2.92 -1.58 10.41
N LEU A 714 3.70 -2.64 10.22
CA LEU A 714 3.23 -3.88 9.60
C LEU A 714 2.34 -4.71 10.51
N LEU A 715 2.63 -4.76 11.82
CA LEU A 715 1.76 -5.44 12.78
C LEU A 715 0.39 -4.75 12.92
N TRP A 716 0.31 -3.44 12.67
CA TRP A 716 -0.96 -2.71 12.58
C TRP A 716 -1.67 -2.99 11.25
N ASN A 717 -0.97 -2.81 10.12
CA ASN A 717 -1.52 -3.02 8.78
C ASN A 717 -0.44 -3.63 7.86
N PRO A 718 -0.47 -4.96 7.64
CA PRO A 718 0.54 -5.64 6.84
C PRO A 718 0.35 -5.44 5.33
N GLU A 719 -0.76 -4.84 4.90
CA GLU A 719 -0.97 -4.49 3.49
C GLU A 719 -0.17 -3.25 3.06
N LYS A 720 0.39 -2.49 4.02
CA LYS A 720 1.20 -1.30 3.71
C LYS A 720 2.42 -1.65 2.84
N GLU A 721 2.77 -0.71 1.98
CA GLU A 721 4.02 -0.79 1.22
C GLU A 721 5.21 -0.49 2.13
N VAL A 722 6.19 -1.40 2.15
CA VAL A 722 7.32 -1.34 3.09
C VAL A 722 8.32 -0.26 2.70
N ASP A 723 8.63 -0.16 1.41
CA ASP A 723 9.65 0.79 0.90
C ASP A 723 9.35 2.26 1.25
N PRO A 724 8.11 2.76 1.12
CA PRO A 724 7.76 4.10 1.59
C PRO A 724 8.02 4.32 3.08
N ILE A 725 7.75 3.33 3.93
CA ILE A 725 7.98 3.43 5.38
C ILE A 725 9.48 3.51 5.67
N ILE A 726 10.27 2.68 4.99
CA ILE A 726 11.73 2.71 5.10
C ILE A 726 12.27 4.06 4.63
N ASN A 727 11.82 4.56 3.48
CA ASN A 727 12.30 5.82 2.93
C ASN A 727 11.92 7.03 3.80
N ASP A 728 10.72 7.05 4.37
CA ASP A 728 10.28 8.05 5.35
C ASP A 728 11.23 8.05 6.57
N PHE A 729 11.52 6.88 7.14
CA PHE A 729 12.52 6.74 8.21
C PHE A 729 13.91 7.20 7.79
N MET A 730 14.40 6.80 6.61
CA MET A 730 15.74 7.16 6.14
C MET A 730 15.91 8.67 6.07
N VAL A 731 14.92 9.37 5.51
CA VAL A 731 14.95 10.83 5.39
C VAL A 731 14.77 11.51 6.75
N GLY A 732 13.77 11.10 7.54
CA GLY A 732 13.46 11.79 8.79
C GLY A 732 14.42 11.50 9.94
N TYR A 733 15.03 10.31 9.98
CA TYR A 733 15.97 9.90 11.03
C TYR A 733 17.42 10.26 10.71
N TYR A 734 17.85 10.14 9.44
CA TYR A 734 19.24 10.42 9.02
C TYR A 734 19.40 11.72 8.20
N GLY A 735 18.33 12.47 7.93
CA GLY A 735 18.42 13.71 7.15
C GLY A 735 19.02 13.47 5.76
N ARG A 736 19.92 14.35 5.31
CA ARG A 736 20.60 14.19 4.01
C ARG A 736 21.44 12.91 3.91
N SER A 737 21.94 12.38 5.03
CA SER A 737 22.69 11.12 5.06
C SER A 737 21.82 9.92 4.74
N GLY A 738 20.50 10.04 4.88
CA GLY A 738 19.53 8.96 4.62
C GLY A 738 19.65 8.34 3.24
N GLN A 739 20.02 9.12 2.21
CA GLN A 739 20.22 8.59 0.86
C GLN A 739 21.35 7.54 0.79
N PHE A 740 22.41 7.73 1.56
CA PHE A 740 23.56 6.81 1.59
C PHE A 740 23.28 5.64 2.53
N VAL A 741 22.61 5.88 3.66
CA VAL A 741 22.16 4.78 4.53
C VAL A 741 21.18 3.86 3.78
N ARG A 742 20.30 4.42 2.94
CA ARG A 742 19.45 3.67 2.02
C ARG A 742 20.26 2.88 0.99
N GLN A 743 21.30 3.46 0.38
CA GLN A 743 22.20 2.71 -0.51
C GLN A 743 22.88 1.53 0.20
N TYR A 744 23.29 1.69 1.47
CA TYR A 744 23.82 0.58 2.26
C TYR A 744 22.74 -0.48 2.54
N TYR A 745 21.53 -0.07 2.89
CA TYR A 745 20.39 -0.97 3.04
C TYR A 745 20.17 -1.80 1.76
N ASP A 746 20.15 -1.15 0.59
CA ASP A 746 19.97 -1.83 -0.70
C ASP A 746 21.15 -2.75 -1.02
N LEU A 747 22.38 -2.33 -0.72
CA LEU A 747 23.59 -3.13 -0.90
C LEU A 747 23.54 -4.41 -0.06
N LEU A 748 23.12 -4.32 1.20
CA LEU A 748 23.00 -5.44 2.12
C LEU A 748 21.89 -6.41 1.70
N HIS A 749 20.69 -5.90 1.43
CA HIS A 749 19.56 -6.75 1.06
C HIS A 749 19.72 -7.36 -0.34
N GLY A 750 20.40 -6.67 -1.26
CA GLY A 750 20.78 -7.20 -2.57
C GLY A 750 21.77 -8.38 -2.53
N ARG A 751 22.28 -8.76 -1.34
CA ARG A 751 23.08 -9.98 -1.16
C ARG A 751 22.24 -11.24 -1.06
N VAL A 752 20.93 -11.11 -0.82
CA VAL A 752 20.02 -12.26 -0.71
C VAL A 752 19.60 -12.69 -2.12
N THR A 753 19.96 -13.93 -2.48
CA THR A 753 19.52 -14.61 -3.71
C THR A 753 18.64 -15.80 -3.32
N PRO A 754 17.98 -16.48 -4.28
CA PRO A 754 17.21 -17.70 -3.98
C PRO A 754 18.01 -18.80 -3.26
N GLU A 755 19.34 -18.81 -3.39
CA GLU A 755 20.26 -19.78 -2.77
C GLU A 755 20.90 -19.28 -1.45
N THR A 756 20.53 -18.08 -0.99
CA THR A 756 21.04 -17.48 0.25
C THR A 756 20.08 -17.76 1.39
N HIS A 757 20.46 -18.63 2.33
CA HIS A 757 19.68 -18.88 3.56
C HIS A 757 20.38 -18.26 4.76
N ILE A 758 19.62 -17.61 5.64
CA ILE A 758 20.12 -17.07 6.91
C ILE A 758 19.29 -17.61 8.06
N HIS A 759 19.97 -17.92 9.16
CA HIS A 759 19.40 -18.46 10.40
C HIS A 759 19.88 -17.65 11.61
N LEU A 760 19.43 -18.01 12.79
CA LEU A 760 19.67 -17.28 14.05
C LEU A 760 21.12 -17.35 14.57
N GLY A 761 22.00 -18.06 13.87
CA GLY A 761 23.42 -18.22 14.18
C GLY A 761 24.33 -17.92 13.00
N LEU A 762 23.95 -16.97 12.14
CA LEU A 762 24.77 -16.56 11.00
C LEU A 762 26.12 -16.01 11.48
N GLU A 763 27.23 -16.58 11.01
CA GLU A 763 28.58 -16.22 11.48
C GLU A 763 29.21 -15.07 10.67
N PRO A 764 30.17 -14.31 11.24
CA PRO A 764 30.81 -13.18 10.57
C PRO A 764 31.64 -13.53 9.33
N ASP A 765 32.04 -14.79 9.16
CA ASP A 765 32.85 -15.28 8.03
C ASP A 765 32.01 -15.86 6.87
N ASP A 766 30.69 -15.72 6.93
CA ASP A 766 29.79 -16.14 5.85
C ASP A 766 30.09 -15.43 4.51
N LYS A 767 29.86 -16.15 3.40
CA LYS A 767 30.02 -15.67 2.02
C LYS A 767 29.19 -14.42 1.69
N LEU A 768 28.13 -14.15 2.44
CA LEU A 768 27.33 -12.92 2.38
C LEU A 768 28.20 -11.67 2.52
N PHE A 769 29.17 -11.72 3.42
CA PHE A 769 29.99 -10.58 3.85
C PHE A 769 31.35 -10.55 3.14
N SER A 770 31.35 -10.60 1.81
CA SER A 770 32.60 -10.55 1.03
C SER A 770 33.42 -9.27 1.31
N ASP A 771 34.73 -9.32 1.04
CA ASP A 771 35.60 -8.15 1.20
C ASP A 771 35.16 -6.97 0.33
N GLU A 772 34.61 -7.26 -0.85
CA GLU A 772 34.07 -6.22 -1.73
C GLU A 772 32.82 -5.56 -1.13
N PHE A 773 31.92 -6.35 -0.53
CA PHE A 773 30.76 -5.81 0.19
C PHE A 773 31.21 -4.87 1.32
N VAL A 774 32.17 -5.30 2.14
CA VAL A 774 32.71 -4.47 3.24
C VAL A 774 33.30 -3.16 2.71
N ARG A 775 34.12 -3.22 1.65
CA ARG A 775 34.72 -2.00 1.05
C ARG A 775 33.67 -1.06 0.47
N GLN A 776 32.64 -1.57 -0.18
CA GLN A 776 31.55 -0.76 -0.73
C GLN A 776 30.76 -0.09 0.40
N ALA A 777 30.39 -0.85 1.45
CA ALA A 777 29.71 -0.30 2.61
C ALA A 777 30.52 0.79 3.30
N GLU A 778 31.84 0.62 3.49
CA GLU A 778 32.71 1.66 4.05
C GLU A 778 32.73 2.95 3.20
N ARG A 779 32.72 2.84 1.86
CA ARG A 779 32.66 4.03 0.99
C ARG A 779 31.34 4.76 1.16
N ILE A 780 30.23 4.02 1.21
CA ILE A 780 28.88 4.57 1.40
C ILE A 780 28.80 5.30 2.75
N PHE A 781 29.24 4.67 3.84
CA PHE A 781 29.17 5.30 5.17
C PHE A 781 30.10 6.51 5.31
N LYS A 782 31.26 6.52 4.64
CA LYS A 782 32.10 7.73 4.56
C LYS A 782 31.35 8.88 3.88
N GLN A 783 30.61 8.62 2.81
CA GLN A 783 29.78 9.64 2.15
C GLN A 783 28.62 10.09 3.06
N ALA A 784 27.96 9.14 3.72
CA ALA A 784 26.88 9.42 4.68
C ALA A 784 27.34 10.35 5.81
N GLU A 785 28.52 10.10 6.37
CA GLU A 785 29.09 10.90 7.45
C GLU A 785 29.43 12.33 6.99
N VAL A 786 29.97 12.50 5.77
CA VAL A 786 30.34 13.80 5.20
C VAL A 786 29.12 14.72 5.01
N VAL A 787 27.96 14.16 4.64
CA VAL A 787 26.76 14.96 4.37
C VAL A 787 25.83 15.12 5.57
N ALA A 788 26.21 14.60 6.75
CA ALA A 788 25.42 14.71 7.97
C ALA A 788 25.07 16.16 8.29
N ASP A 789 23.81 16.43 8.60
CA ASP A 789 23.32 17.81 8.81
C ASP A 789 23.81 18.42 10.13
N ASN A 790 24.05 17.56 11.12
CA ASN A 790 24.55 17.94 12.43
C ASN A 790 25.18 16.72 13.14
N GLU A 791 25.76 16.97 14.31
CA GLU A 791 26.44 15.95 15.11
C GLU A 791 25.50 14.80 15.52
N ALA A 792 24.23 15.06 15.82
CA ALA A 792 23.28 14.00 16.19
C ALA A 792 23.01 13.06 15.01
N ILE A 793 22.83 13.59 13.79
CA ILE A 793 22.71 12.78 12.57
C ILE A 793 24.00 12.03 12.28
N ARG A 794 25.16 12.67 12.45
CA ARG A 794 26.48 12.02 12.28
C ARG A 794 26.62 10.81 13.22
N GLN A 795 26.20 10.94 14.48
CA GLN A 795 26.22 9.86 15.46
C GLN A 795 25.27 8.71 15.10
N ARG A 796 24.08 9.00 14.57
CA ARG A 796 23.16 7.97 14.05
C ARG A 796 23.77 7.20 12.88
N VAL A 797 24.44 7.90 11.96
CA VAL A 797 25.18 7.27 10.85
C VAL A 797 26.30 6.37 11.39
N GLU A 798 27.01 6.78 12.44
CA GLU A 798 28.01 5.95 13.10
C GLU A 798 27.43 4.66 13.69
N VAL A 799 26.23 4.72 14.30
CA VAL A 799 25.52 3.52 14.78
C VAL A 799 25.16 2.60 13.62
N ALA A 800 24.62 3.15 12.52
CA ALA A 800 24.33 2.35 11.32
C ALA A 800 25.58 1.72 10.69
N TRP A 801 26.76 2.29 10.93
CA TRP A 801 28.05 1.78 10.44
C TRP A 801 28.68 0.70 11.36
N LEU A 802 28.23 0.59 12.63
CA LEU A 802 28.71 -0.43 13.58
C LEU A 802 28.78 -1.86 13.02
N PRO A 803 27.78 -2.36 12.26
CA PRO A 803 27.80 -3.71 11.71
C PRO A 803 29.04 -4.02 10.85
N ILE A 804 29.51 -3.04 10.08
CA ILE A 804 30.69 -3.21 9.23
C ILE A 804 31.98 -3.14 10.03
N LEU A 805 32.06 -2.24 11.02
CA LEU A 805 33.20 -2.19 11.95
C LEU A 805 33.31 -3.50 12.75
N TYR A 806 32.17 -4.07 13.15
CA TYR A 806 32.09 -5.36 13.84
C TYR A 806 32.61 -6.50 12.95
N LEU A 807 32.15 -6.60 11.70
CA LEU A 807 32.64 -7.59 10.74
C LEU A 807 34.15 -7.52 10.57
N LYS A 808 34.72 -6.32 10.39
CA LYS A 808 36.17 -6.13 10.29
C LYS A 808 36.91 -6.60 11.53
N CYS A 809 36.42 -6.26 12.73
CA CYS A 809 37.02 -6.74 13.98
C CYS A 809 36.97 -8.28 14.11
N ARG A 810 35.87 -8.91 13.69
CA ARG A 810 35.68 -10.37 13.79
C ARG A 810 36.53 -11.15 12.78
N ARG A 811 36.65 -10.63 11.55
CA ARG A 811 37.30 -11.32 10.42
C ARG A 811 38.79 -11.00 10.33
N MET A 812 39.19 -9.76 10.64
CA MET A 812 40.53 -9.23 10.44
C MET A 812 41.02 -8.44 11.68
N PRO A 813 41.18 -9.11 12.85
CA PRO A 813 41.43 -8.42 14.12
C PRO A 813 42.73 -7.62 14.16
N GLU A 814 43.81 -8.09 13.51
CA GLU A 814 45.08 -7.37 13.46
C GLU A 814 44.98 -6.09 12.62
N GLU A 815 44.37 -6.19 11.43
CA GLU A 815 44.17 -5.01 10.57
C GLU A 815 43.27 -3.98 11.25
N ALA A 816 42.15 -4.43 11.84
CA ALA A 816 41.19 -3.57 12.53
C ALA A 816 41.80 -2.80 13.73
N LYS A 817 42.85 -3.34 14.37
CA LYS A 817 43.62 -2.64 15.39
C LYS A 817 44.50 -1.54 14.79
N THR A 818 45.15 -1.84 13.67
CA THR A 818 46.12 -0.93 13.04
C THR A 818 45.47 0.20 12.23
N ASP A 819 44.33 -0.04 11.60
CA ASP A 819 43.65 0.93 10.73
C ASP A 819 42.67 1.85 11.50
N GLY A 820 42.53 1.65 12.81
CA GLY A 820 41.66 2.43 13.70
C GLY A 820 40.21 1.96 13.78
N THR A 821 39.83 0.89 13.08
CA THR A 821 38.47 0.32 13.10
C THR A 821 38.04 -0.06 14.51
N TYR A 822 38.88 -0.78 15.26
CA TYR A 822 38.57 -1.22 16.62
C TYR A 822 38.42 -0.04 17.58
N THR A 823 39.29 0.98 17.45
CA THR A 823 39.20 2.21 18.24
C THR A 823 37.89 2.94 17.98
N ARG A 824 37.48 3.05 16.70
CA ARG A 824 36.20 3.66 16.32
C ARG A 824 35.01 2.86 16.85
N PHE A 825 35.04 1.53 16.72
CA PHE A 825 34.02 0.63 17.25
C PHE A 825 33.80 0.84 18.76
N ASN A 826 34.89 0.82 19.55
CA ASN A 826 34.79 1.01 21.01
C ASN A 826 34.22 2.38 21.38
N LYS A 827 34.66 3.44 20.69
CA LYS A 827 34.15 4.80 20.94
C LYS A 827 32.64 4.89 20.75
N ILE A 828 32.10 4.26 19.71
CA ILE A 828 30.66 4.27 19.43
C ILE A 828 29.93 3.41 20.48
N VAL A 829 30.40 2.20 20.75
CA VAL A 829 29.79 1.30 21.74
C VAL A 829 29.71 1.93 23.13
N GLU A 830 30.80 2.57 23.58
CA GLU A 830 30.85 3.26 24.86
C GLU A 830 29.89 4.45 24.91
N ARG A 831 29.83 5.25 23.84
CA ARG A 831 28.93 6.42 23.75
C ARG A 831 27.46 6.00 23.80
N GLU A 832 27.10 4.96 23.06
CA GLU A 832 25.71 4.49 22.93
C GLU A 832 25.28 3.55 24.07
N GLY A 833 26.21 3.18 24.95
CA GLY A 833 25.94 2.28 26.08
C GLY A 833 25.58 0.86 25.64
N ILE A 834 26.18 0.36 24.55
CA ILE A 834 25.86 -0.98 24.02
C ILE A 834 26.46 -2.06 24.94
N THR A 835 25.58 -2.89 25.49
CA THR A 835 25.93 -3.93 26.48
C THR A 835 25.89 -5.35 25.92
N HIS A 836 25.19 -5.57 24.81
CA HIS A 836 24.99 -6.90 24.22
C HIS A 836 25.46 -6.92 22.77
N TYR A 837 26.49 -7.72 22.47
CA TYR A 837 26.88 -8.04 21.09
C TYR A 837 26.20 -9.32 20.58
N ALA A 838 25.59 -10.06 21.49
CA ALA A 838 24.91 -11.33 21.33
C ALA A 838 23.97 -11.52 22.54
N GLU A 839 23.07 -12.50 22.48
CA GLU A 839 22.10 -12.79 23.55
C GLU A 839 22.78 -13.07 24.90
N ALA A 840 23.93 -13.76 24.89
CA ALA A 840 24.67 -14.10 26.09
C ALA A 840 25.20 -12.88 26.87
N GLY A 841 25.23 -11.69 26.28
CA GLY A 841 25.59 -10.45 26.97
C GLY A 841 27.08 -10.35 27.34
N ALA A 842 27.36 -10.04 28.62
CA ALA A 842 28.71 -9.68 29.10
C ALA A 842 29.79 -10.72 28.76
N PRO A 843 29.60 -12.05 28.96
CA PRO A 843 30.58 -13.06 28.56
C PRO A 843 30.98 -12.99 27.09
N HIS A 844 30.02 -12.81 26.17
CA HIS A 844 30.32 -12.70 24.74
C HIS A 844 31.08 -11.41 24.42
N ARG A 845 30.68 -10.30 25.05
CA ARG A 845 31.36 -9.00 24.90
C ARG A 845 32.81 -9.06 25.39
N GLU A 846 33.05 -9.67 26.54
CA GLU A 846 34.39 -9.84 27.10
C GLU A 846 35.27 -10.71 26.20
N ALA A 847 34.74 -11.85 25.72
CA ALA A 847 35.44 -12.72 24.78
C ALA A 847 35.82 -11.99 23.48
N PHE A 848 34.93 -11.14 22.95
CA PHE A 848 35.23 -10.29 21.79
C PHE A 848 36.44 -9.38 22.06
N HIS A 849 36.47 -8.66 23.19
CA HIS A 849 37.57 -7.75 23.50
C HIS A 849 38.86 -8.48 23.90
N GLN A 850 38.80 -9.69 24.45
CA GLN A 850 39.97 -10.54 24.72
C GLN A 850 40.62 -10.98 23.40
N ARG A 851 39.81 -11.44 22.44
CA ARG A 851 40.27 -11.77 21.08
C ARG A 851 40.95 -10.58 20.41
N MET A 852 40.37 -9.38 20.51
CA MET A 852 40.98 -8.16 19.97
C MET A 852 42.31 -7.80 20.66
N ARG A 853 42.50 -8.16 21.94
CA ARG A 853 43.75 -7.96 22.68
C ARG A 853 44.82 -9.03 22.41
N GLY A 854 44.52 -10.06 21.61
CA GLY A 854 45.43 -11.18 21.36
C GLY A 854 45.58 -12.13 22.55
N MET A 855 44.62 -12.13 23.47
CA MET A 855 44.56 -13.06 24.59
C MET A 855 43.68 -14.25 24.15
N HIS A 856 44.28 -15.44 24.03
CA HIS A 856 43.59 -16.69 23.68
C HIS A 856 43.11 -17.43 24.92
#